data_AF-A0A2E2XNR4-F1
#
_entry.id   AF-A0A2E2XNR4-F1
#
_cell.length_a   1.000
_cell.length_b   1.000
_cell.length_c   1.000
_cell.angle_alpha   90.00
_cell.angle_beta   90.00
_cell.angle_gamma   90.00
#
_symmetry.space_group_name_H-M   'P 1'
#
loop_
_entity.id
_entity.type
_entity.pdbx_description
1 polymer ?
#
loop_
_entity_poly.entity_id
_entity_poly.type
_entity_poly.pdbx_seq_one_letter_code
_entity_poly.pdbx_strand_id
1 'polypeptide(L)'
;MNEFHSIALVIGLCSHGLAMCRALRDHDVEVHAFEAKAFLPGVKTNSATIHYVRDINSTGLIDDLLAFRKTIDPNTRIVLLPTNDNNVKVIAQNYDKLESHFLLSWSKSRDSVLKLLLKSNIERRCREQGIHYPKSMIINSRSDVDATINIFEFPVLIKPVKPQSGFKALYCENLDTLKTNIKKYESDLPILAQDWISGTDKDLYFGALYLNDGEIISSICGNKLESHPPAMGQTTVAVTTDNPEVLNITKSFFDGLNLSGPVSLELKKDSDGRYWVIEPTVGRTDFWVGLCIAANVNLVYDEYLYSRGFTKPRTSRSRNAIWIDTEKDIIALFRYIKYYGKFWRAGHKPSFSYFSIKDIYPSIVSKKSVIARVPRYLRKRLLDKSDSVTTELTSPDDMMIRSFSDFDKLPTDCKDHLFQHSKNSIFSYGTWYNNFCRTVALECGSVRFMCLYKDSKIAAILPVWRKTERINGFNVTSISGLGNYYTPIFNMTFDESIIEEIDAGRQFLQTIINTNHWDRINLSPMPEEIITKWKTISSISGLSSFRYYVTKNMYEESIPDFSTYMDRRPSRLKNTIKRKSKKLDKLGDWSIKILDNPDDLDKSLESYHIVYNQSWKKLEPYPAFINGLARLAMDSNWLRLGILYLESNPIAVQLWLVRDETAYIYKLAYDDAYKNYSPGTILTHKLMEHVVSRDAVSKVDFLTGDEAFKLDWMSSSRNLEGIQIVNRRTLVGLGLYLRNVASELKKKLLTVKNGPKRVLIPDRESASGKAQ
;
A
#
# COMPACT_ATOMS: atom_id res chain seq x y z
N MET A 1 -11.02 -44.94 24.94
CA MET A 1 -11.81 -44.17 23.94
C MET A 1 -11.09 -44.31 22.63
N ASN A 2 -11.69 -44.95 21.62
CA ASN A 2 -11.13 -44.98 20.27
C ASN A 2 -11.03 -43.52 19.80
N GLU A 3 -9.81 -42.99 19.69
CA GLU A 3 -9.61 -41.63 19.22
C GLU A 3 -10.03 -41.56 17.75
N PHE A 4 -11.24 -41.07 17.49
CA PHE A 4 -11.59 -40.62 16.14
C PHE A 4 -10.48 -39.70 15.63
N HIS A 5 -9.90 -40.06 14.50
CA HIS A 5 -8.89 -39.26 13.82
C HIS A 5 -9.43 -37.84 13.66
N SER A 6 -8.63 -36.85 14.05
CA SER A 6 -9.06 -35.46 14.12
C SER A 6 -8.01 -34.57 13.46
N ILE A 7 -8.43 -33.70 12.55
CA ILE A 7 -7.55 -32.72 11.88
C ILE A 7 -7.90 -31.30 12.34
N ALA A 8 -6.96 -30.39 12.17
CA ALA A 8 -7.18 -28.96 12.41
C ALA A 8 -7.31 -28.23 11.06
N LEU A 9 -8.30 -27.33 10.94
CA LEU A 9 -8.47 -26.46 9.78
C LEU A 9 -8.32 -24.99 10.18
N VAL A 10 -7.20 -24.38 9.80
CA VAL A 10 -6.88 -22.96 10.05
C VAL A 10 -7.39 -22.10 8.89
N ILE A 11 -8.13 -21.03 9.18
CA ILE A 11 -8.73 -20.17 8.16
C ILE A 11 -7.90 -18.89 7.99
N GLY A 12 -7.11 -18.80 6.92
CA GLY A 12 -6.19 -17.70 6.63
C GLY A 12 -4.73 -18.02 6.99
N LEU A 13 -3.80 -17.56 6.15
CA LEU A 13 -2.36 -17.82 6.24
C LEU A 13 -1.53 -16.53 6.22
N CYS A 14 -2.03 -15.47 6.87
CA CYS A 14 -1.16 -14.39 7.36
C CYS A 14 -0.23 -14.93 8.48
N SER A 15 0.66 -14.10 9.03
CA SER A 15 1.60 -14.58 10.06
C SER A 15 0.92 -15.19 11.30
N HIS A 16 -0.28 -14.72 11.64
CA HIS A 16 -1.11 -15.29 12.71
C HIS A 16 -1.51 -16.74 12.41
N GLY A 17 -2.14 -17.00 11.27
CA GLY A 17 -2.51 -18.37 10.86
C GLY A 17 -1.30 -19.29 10.68
N LEU A 18 -0.17 -18.75 10.20
CA LEU A 18 1.09 -19.48 10.14
C LEU A 18 1.61 -19.91 11.52
N ALA A 19 1.54 -19.03 12.52
CA ALA A 19 1.92 -19.35 13.89
C ALA A 19 1.03 -20.47 14.47
N MET A 20 -0.27 -20.43 14.18
CA MET A 20 -1.22 -21.48 14.58
C MET A 20 -0.87 -22.83 13.92
N CYS A 21 -0.63 -22.85 12.61
CA CYS A 21 -0.25 -24.07 11.89
C CYS A 21 1.01 -24.71 12.48
N ARG A 22 2.05 -23.91 12.73
CA ARG A 22 3.31 -24.38 13.34
C ARG A 22 3.11 -24.93 14.74
N ALA A 23 2.30 -24.25 15.57
CA ALA A 23 2.04 -24.67 16.94
C ALA A 23 1.31 -26.03 17.02
N LEU A 24 0.40 -26.28 16.08
CA LEU A 24 -0.31 -27.56 15.96
C LEU A 24 0.61 -28.65 15.41
N ARG A 25 1.40 -28.34 14.38
CA ARG A 25 2.37 -29.27 13.77
C ARG A 25 3.46 -29.70 14.76
N ASP A 26 3.91 -28.81 15.64
CA ASP A 26 4.86 -29.13 16.72
C ASP A 26 4.30 -30.12 17.76
N HIS A 27 2.99 -30.39 17.73
CA HIS A 27 2.30 -31.40 18.53
C HIS A 27 1.73 -32.54 17.67
N ASP A 28 2.31 -32.78 16.49
CA ASP A 28 1.97 -33.88 15.58
C ASP A 28 0.50 -33.86 15.12
N VAL A 29 -0.15 -32.70 15.15
CA VAL A 29 -1.49 -32.53 14.60
C VAL A 29 -1.42 -32.44 13.08
N GLU A 30 -2.32 -33.14 12.40
CA GLU A 30 -2.54 -32.96 10.97
C GLU A 30 -3.28 -31.64 10.73
N VAL A 31 -2.63 -30.73 9.99
CA VAL A 31 -3.11 -29.36 9.79
C VAL A 31 -3.44 -29.14 8.32
N HIS A 32 -4.66 -28.66 8.09
CA HIS A 32 -5.12 -28.11 6.83
C HIS A 32 -5.30 -26.59 6.99
N ALA A 33 -5.12 -25.84 5.92
CA ALA A 33 -5.32 -24.40 5.96
C ALA A 33 -6.00 -23.86 4.71
N PHE A 34 -6.96 -22.96 4.89
CA PHE A 34 -7.63 -22.22 3.82
C PHE A 34 -6.92 -20.90 3.56
N GLU A 35 -6.71 -20.56 2.29
CA GLU A 35 -6.22 -19.23 1.91
C GLU A 35 -6.73 -18.83 0.52
N ALA A 36 -7.21 -17.59 0.37
CA ALA A 36 -7.65 -17.05 -0.92
C ALA A 36 -6.50 -16.38 -1.71
N LYS A 37 -5.45 -15.94 -1.02
CA LYS A 37 -4.32 -15.19 -1.59
C LYS A 37 -3.09 -16.07 -1.78
N ALA A 38 -2.90 -16.57 -3.00
CA ALA A 38 -1.76 -17.42 -3.37
C ALA A 38 -0.36 -16.76 -3.28
N PHE A 39 -0.29 -15.46 -2.98
CA PHE A 39 0.97 -14.72 -2.86
C PHE A 39 1.43 -14.51 -1.41
N LEU A 40 0.63 -14.85 -0.40
CA LEU A 40 1.01 -14.65 1.01
C LEU A 40 2.17 -15.59 1.40
N PRO A 41 3.16 -15.14 2.20
CA PRO A 41 4.28 -15.99 2.57
C PRO A 41 3.87 -17.29 3.29
N GLY A 42 2.77 -17.25 4.07
CA GLY A 42 2.26 -18.41 4.81
C GLY A 42 1.85 -19.59 3.93
N VAL A 43 1.46 -19.38 2.66
CA VAL A 43 1.07 -20.45 1.73
C VAL A 43 2.23 -21.36 1.31
N LYS A 44 3.46 -21.01 1.71
CA LYS A 44 4.66 -21.82 1.48
C LYS A 44 5.10 -22.58 2.72
N THR A 45 4.30 -22.58 3.78
CA THR A 45 4.61 -23.35 4.99
C THR A 45 4.67 -24.84 4.69
N ASN A 46 5.57 -25.55 5.36
CA ASN A 46 5.57 -27.01 5.41
C ASN A 46 4.74 -27.56 6.59
N SER A 47 4.10 -26.67 7.36
CA SER A 47 3.38 -27.03 8.58
C SER A 47 1.88 -27.29 8.37
N ALA A 48 1.37 -27.16 7.15
CA ALA A 48 -0.03 -27.44 6.81
C ALA A 48 -0.21 -27.83 5.33
N THR A 49 -1.28 -28.59 5.05
CA THR A 49 -1.80 -28.82 3.70
C THR A 49 -2.68 -27.64 3.28
N ILE A 50 -2.33 -26.96 2.19
CA ILE A 50 -2.95 -25.69 1.78
C ILE A 50 -4.08 -25.92 0.77
N HIS A 51 -5.24 -25.31 1.03
CA HIS A 51 -6.41 -25.33 0.15
C HIS A 51 -6.71 -23.90 -0.31
N TYR A 52 -6.63 -23.68 -1.62
CA TYR A 52 -6.93 -22.38 -2.19
C TYR A 52 -8.44 -22.23 -2.38
N VAL A 53 -9.02 -21.24 -1.71
CA VAL A 53 -10.46 -20.98 -1.65
C VAL A 53 -10.80 -19.62 -2.25
N ARG A 54 -12.07 -19.36 -2.54
CA ARG A 54 -12.46 -18.11 -3.22
C ARG A 54 -12.42 -16.93 -2.27
N ASP A 55 -12.88 -17.15 -1.04
CA ASP A 55 -12.91 -16.14 0.00
C ASP A 55 -12.77 -16.77 1.38
N ILE A 56 -12.16 -16.03 2.30
CA ILE A 56 -12.07 -16.39 3.72
C ILE A 56 -12.82 -15.41 4.63
N ASN A 57 -13.30 -14.27 4.12
CA ASN A 57 -13.87 -13.18 4.93
C ASN A 57 -15.36 -12.90 4.68
N SER A 58 -15.98 -13.52 3.68
CA SER A 58 -17.42 -13.39 3.40
C SER A 58 -18.14 -14.74 3.49
N THR A 59 -19.45 -14.73 3.25
CA THR A 59 -20.31 -15.91 3.27
C THR A 59 -19.86 -17.02 2.32
N GLY A 60 -19.09 -16.71 1.27
CA GLY A 60 -18.49 -17.72 0.38
C GLY A 60 -17.60 -18.74 1.11
N LEU A 61 -17.04 -18.37 2.28
CA LEU A 61 -16.30 -19.29 3.15
C LEU A 61 -17.12 -20.54 3.53
N ILE A 62 -18.43 -20.39 3.72
CA ILE A 62 -19.29 -21.50 4.16
C ILE A 62 -19.42 -22.58 3.08
N ASP A 63 -19.55 -22.15 1.82
CA ASP A 63 -19.61 -23.07 0.69
C ASP A 63 -18.29 -23.82 0.51
N ASP A 64 -17.17 -23.10 0.63
CA ASP A 64 -15.82 -23.68 0.55
C ASP A 64 -15.56 -24.68 1.71
N LEU A 65 -16.03 -24.38 2.92
CA LEU A 65 -15.98 -25.31 4.06
C LEU A 65 -16.77 -26.59 3.80
N LEU A 66 -18.02 -26.47 3.34
CA LEU A 66 -18.86 -27.63 3.02
C LEU A 66 -18.29 -28.44 1.85
N ALA A 67 -17.70 -27.80 0.85
CA ALA A 67 -17.00 -28.47 -0.24
C ALA A 67 -15.79 -29.26 0.28
N PHE A 68 -14.97 -28.66 1.16
CA PHE A 68 -13.84 -29.34 1.79
C PHE A 68 -14.28 -30.50 2.69
N ARG A 69 -15.38 -30.36 3.44
CA ARG A 69 -15.90 -31.48 4.25
C ARG A 69 -16.16 -32.72 3.40
N LYS A 70 -16.65 -32.57 2.17
CA LYS A 70 -16.93 -33.69 1.24
C LYS A 70 -15.68 -34.41 0.75
N THR A 71 -14.49 -33.80 0.86
CA THR A 71 -13.22 -34.42 0.45
C THR A 71 -12.52 -35.18 1.58
N ILE A 72 -13.00 -35.04 2.82
CA ILE A 72 -12.44 -35.67 4.02
C ILE A 72 -13.32 -36.85 4.45
N ASP A 73 -12.71 -37.91 5.00
CA ASP A 73 -13.44 -39.08 5.51
C ASP A 73 -14.59 -38.67 6.46
N PRO A 74 -15.80 -39.24 6.33
CA PRO A 74 -16.95 -38.94 7.19
C PRO A 74 -16.69 -39.11 8.70
N ASN A 75 -15.78 -39.99 9.10
CA ASN A 75 -15.42 -40.27 10.49
C ASN A 75 -14.31 -39.37 11.02
N THR A 76 -13.63 -38.62 10.15
CA THR A 76 -12.61 -37.65 10.56
C THR A 76 -13.28 -36.40 11.11
N ARG A 77 -12.95 -36.04 12.35
CA ARG A 77 -13.42 -34.80 12.99
C ARG A 77 -12.54 -33.63 12.57
N ILE A 78 -13.14 -32.48 12.29
CA ILE A 78 -12.41 -31.29 11.82
C ILE A 78 -12.60 -30.17 12.84
N VAL A 79 -11.52 -29.70 13.46
CA VAL A 79 -11.56 -28.54 14.37
C VAL A 79 -11.35 -27.26 13.55
N LEU A 80 -12.31 -26.34 13.60
CA LEU A 80 -12.23 -25.05 12.92
C LEU A 80 -11.51 -24.00 13.77
N LEU A 81 -10.53 -23.34 13.17
CA LEU A 81 -9.67 -22.36 13.83
C LEU A 81 -9.64 -21.04 13.03
N PRO A 82 -10.51 -20.06 13.37
CA PRO A 82 -10.54 -18.76 12.71
C PRO A 82 -9.33 -17.89 13.10
N THR A 83 -8.89 -17.01 12.19
CA THR A 83 -7.74 -16.11 12.43
C THR A 83 -8.13 -14.64 12.55
N ASN A 84 -9.35 -14.23 12.17
CA ASN A 84 -9.79 -12.85 12.28
C ASN A 84 -11.27 -12.72 12.64
N ASP A 85 -11.69 -11.52 13.04
CA ASP A 85 -13.06 -11.26 13.50
C ASP A 85 -14.13 -11.47 12.41
N ASN A 86 -13.78 -11.28 11.13
CA ASN A 86 -14.69 -11.59 10.03
C ASN A 86 -14.91 -13.10 9.91
N ASN A 87 -13.88 -13.92 10.10
CA ASN A 87 -14.04 -15.38 10.15
C ASN A 87 -14.99 -15.76 11.28
N VAL A 88 -14.73 -15.25 12.50
CA VAL A 88 -15.55 -15.52 13.68
C VAL A 88 -17.00 -15.13 13.42
N LYS A 89 -17.24 -13.92 12.89
CA LYS A 89 -18.57 -13.43 12.57
C LYS A 89 -19.29 -14.30 11.54
N VAL A 90 -18.65 -14.59 10.40
CA VAL A 90 -19.27 -15.36 9.31
C VAL A 90 -19.58 -16.79 9.76
N ILE A 91 -18.64 -17.44 10.45
CA ILE A 91 -18.81 -18.80 10.99
C ILE A 91 -19.95 -18.79 11.99
N ALA A 92 -19.93 -17.90 12.99
CA ALA A 92 -20.96 -17.82 14.01
C ALA A 92 -22.36 -17.64 13.39
N GLN A 93 -22.51 -16.69 12.47
CA GLN A 93 -23.80 -16.40 11.82
C GLN A 93 -24.35 -17.54 10.96
N ASN A 94 -23.52 -18.52 10.59
CA ASN A 94 -23.90 -19.62 9.70
C ASN A 94 -23.59 -21.00 10.31
N TYR A 95 -23.27 -21.08 11.60
CA TYR A 95 -22.76 -22.32 12.19
C TYR A 95 -23.81 -23.44 12.23
N ASP A 96 -25.10 -23.13 12.14
CA ASP A 96 -26.16 -24.15 12.04
C ASP A 96 -25.97 -25.04 10.79
N LYS A 97 -25.35 -24.50 9.72
CA LYS A 97 -24.99 -25.27 8.51
C LYS A 97 -23.73 -26.11 8.69
N LEU A 98 -22.91 -25.82 9.70
CA LEU A 98 -21.58 -26.39 9.92
C LEU A 98 -21.53 -27.35 11.13
N GLU A 99 -22.50 -27.27 12.04
CA GLU A 99 -22.51 -27.95 13.34
C GLU A 99 -22.31 -29.47 13.22
N SER A 100 -22.96 -30.11 12.26
CA SER A 100 -22.84 -31.56 12.02
C SER A 100 -21.53 -31.98 11.35
N HIS A 101 -20.72 -31.02 10.90
CA HIS A 101 -19.53 -31.25 10.08
C HIS A 101 -18.22 -30.83 10.76
N PHE A 102 -18.29 -29.88 11.70
CA PHE A 102 -17.13 -29.20 12.24
C PHE A 102 -17.23 -28.96 13.75
N LEU A 103 -16.11 -29.17 14.45
CA LEU A 103 -15.95 -28.83 15.85
C LEU A 103 -15.50 -27.39 15.98
N LEU A 104 -16.22 -26.62 16.81
CA LEU A 104 -15.93 -25.22 17.09
C LEU A 104 -15.92 -25.02 18.61
N SER A 105 -14.80 -24.54 19.15
CA SER A 105 -14.56 -24.47 20.60
C SER A 105 -15.60 -23.66 21.37
N TRP A 106 -16.14 -22.62 20.73
CA TRP A 106 -17.10 -21.67 21.29
C TRP A 106 -18.52 -21.83 20.74
N SER A 107 -18.86 -22.98 20.14
CA SER A 107 -20.19 -23.21 19.54
C SER A 107 -21.35 -22.95 20.50
N LYS A 108 -21.22 -23.40 21.76
CA LYS A 108 -22.24 -23.22 22.82
C LYS A 108 -22.36 -21.77 23.31
N SER A 109 -21.31 -20.97 23.19
CA SER A 109 -21.23 -19.59 23.68
C SER A 109 -21.23 -18.57 22.53
N ARG A 110 -21.71 -18.98 21.34
CA ARG A 110 -21.68 -18.21 20.09
C ARG A 110 -22.33 -16.84 20.19
N ASP A 111 -23.46 -16.73 20.88
CA ASP A 111 -24.17 -15.47 21.04
C ASP A 111 -23.39 -14.48 21.89
N SER A 112 -22.71 -14.96 22.94
CA SER A 112 -21.83 -14.14 23.77
C SER A 112 -20.60 -13.67 22.97
N VAL A 113 -20.00 -14.55 22.15
CA VAL A 113 -18.91 -14.19 21.23
C VAL A 113 -19.36 -13.11 20.25
N LEU A 114 -20.50 -13.30 19.57
CA LEU A 114 -21.05 -12.31 18.62
C LEU A 114 -21.36 -10.96 19.28
N LYS A 115 -21.90 -10.98 20.50
CA LYS A 115 -22.16 -9.75 21.28
C LYS A 115 -20.85 -9.01 21.57
N LEU A 116 -19.80 -9.70 21.98
CA LEU A 116 -18.51 -9.08 22.33
C LEU A 116 -17.70 -8.58 21.13
N LEU A 117 -17.99 -9.02 19.91
CA LEU A 117 -17.44 -8.41 18.68
C LEU A 117 -17.97 -6.98 18.44
N LEU A 118 -19.10 -6.60 19.05
CA LEU A 118 -19.68 -5.27 18.90
C LEU A 118 -19.16 -4.33 19.99
N LYS A 119 -18.51 -3.24 19.59
CA LYS A 119 -17.90 -2.27 20.51
C LYS A 119 -18.89 -1.70 21.54
N SER A 120 -20.15 -1.50 21.15
CA SER A 120 -21.20 -0.99 22.04
C SER A 120 -21.48 -1.89 23.24
N ASN A 121 -21.19 -3.19 23.16
CA ASN A 121 -21.38 -4.12 24.27
C ASN A 121 -20.21 -4.14 25.25
N ILE A 122 -19.04 -3.64 24.86
CA ILE A 122 -17.83 -3.63 25.70
C ILE A 122 -18.03 -2.68 26.89
N GLU A 123 -18.53 -1.46 26.64
CA GLU A 123 -18.80 -0.49 27.71
C GLU A 123 -19.77 -1.03 28.75
N ARG A 124 -20.89 -1.59 28.29
CA ARG A 124 -21.88 -2.22 29.18
C ARG A 124 -21.22 -3.32 30.03
N ARG A 125 -20.40 -4.16 29.40
CA ARG A 125 -19.72 -5.26 30.10
C ARG A 125 -18.75 -4.74 31.16
N CYS A 126 -17.97 -3.72 30.84
CA CYS A 126 -17.07 -3.08 31.81
C CYS A 126 -17.85 -2.53 33.01
N ARG A 127 -18.98 -1.86 32.77
CA ARG A 127 -19.85 -1.33 33.84
C ARG A 127 -20.41 -2.43 34.73
N GLU A 128 -20.88 -3.55 34.17
CA GLU A 128 -21.39 -4.70 34.93
C GLU A 128 -20.34 -5.31 35.87
N GLN A 129 -19.06 -5.25 35.48
CA GLN A 129 -17.94 -5.82 36.23
C GLN A 129 -17.18 -4.78 37.08
N GLY A 130 -17.58 -3.50 37.05
CA GLY A 130 -16.86 -2.43 37.73
C GLY A 130 -15.45 -2.17 37.17
N ILE A 131 -15.22 -2.47 35.89
CA ILE A 131 -13.94 -2.26 35.19
C ILE A 131 -13.96 -0.90 34.50
N HIS A 132 -12.84 -0.17 34.54
CA HIS A 132 -12.77 1.12 33.85
C HIS A 132 -12.85 0.97 32.33
N TYR A 133 -13.74 1.75 31.73
CA TYR A 133 -13.86 1.92 30.29
C TYR A 133 -13.90 3.42 30.00
N PRO A 134 -13.14 3.92 29.01
CA PRO A 134 -13.12 5.34 28.70
C PRO A 134 -14.51 5.80 28.27
N LYS A 135 -14.93 6.98 28.76
CA LYS A 135 -16.23 7.56 28.39
C LYS A 135 -16.34 7.63 26.88
N SER A 136 -17.50 7.31 26.33
CA SER A 136 -17.67 7.14 24.89
C SER A 136 -18.99 7.72 24.40
N MET A 137 -19.02 8.20 23.16
CA MET A 137 -20.20 8.77 22.50
C MET A 137 -20.16 8.47 21.01
N ILE A 138 -21.31 8.14 20.43
CA ILE A 138 -21.45 7.98 18.99
C ILE A 138 -21.85 9.33 18.37
N ILE A 139 -21.02 9.81 17.44
CA ILE A 139 -21.30 10.94 16.56
C ILE A 139 -21.94 10.34 15.29
N ASN A 140 -23.23 10.59 15.07
CA ASN A 140 -23.97 10.10 13.90
C ASN A 140 -23.98 11.12 12.77
N SER A 141 -23.83 12.39 13.10
CA SER A 141 -23.94 13.52 12.17
C SER A 141 -23.00 14.65 12.58
N ARG A 142 -22.75 15.60 11.66
CA ARG A 142 -21.95 16.80 11.97
C ARG A 142 -22.57 17.67 13.07
N SER A 143 -23.89 17.66 13.22
CA SER A 143 -24.58 18.42 14.27
C SER A 143 -24.31 17.88 15.67
N ASP A 144 -23.90 16.61 15.81
CA ASP A 144 -23.59 16.02 17.11
C ASP A 144 -22.23 16.47 17.66
N VAL A 145 -21.38 17.07 16.82
CA VAL A 145 -19.99 17.40 17.19
C VAL A 145 -19.93 18.49 18.25
N ASP A 146 -20.78 19.52 18.16
CA ASP A 146 -20.78 20.61 19.16
C ASP A 146 -21.23 20.12 20.54
N ALA A 147 -22.11 19.10 20.59
CA ALA A 147 -22.55 18.48 21.83
C ALA A 147 -21.40 17.73 22.57
N THR A 148 -20.29 17.42 21.89
CA THR A 148 -19.16 16.70 22.51
C THR A 148 -18.47 17.51 23.61
N ILE A 149 -18.49 18.85 23.56
CA ILE A 149 -17.91 19.71 24.61
C ILE A 149 -18.62 19.53 25.95
N ASN A 150 -19.93 19.26 25.92
CA ASN A 150 -20.72 19.07 27.14
C ASN A 150 -20.45 17.71 27.79
N ILE A 151 -19.70 16.83 27.11
CA ILE A 151 -19.54 15.42 27.47
C ILE A 151 -18.08 15.09 27.74
N PHE A 152 -17.14 15.65 26.97
CA PHE A 152 -15.72 15.32 27.07
C PHE A 152 -14.87 16.52 27.44
N GLU A 153 -13.85 16.26 28.25
CA GLU A 153 -12.68 17.12 28.33
C GLU A 153 -11.70 16.69 27.23
N PHE A 154 -11.14 17.66 26.52
CA PHE A 154 -10.13 17.37 25.50
C PHE A 154 -8.76 17.10 26.16
N PRO A 155 -7.95 16.19 25.60
CA PRO A 155 -8.09 15.60 24.26
C PRO A 155 -9.05 14.40 24.18
N VAL A 156 -9.66 14.22 23.00
CA VAL A 156 -10.52 13.08 22.70
C VAL A 156 -9.93 12.22 21.58
N LEU A 157 -10.20 10.94 21.64
CA LEU A 157 -9.86 9.97 20.60
C LEU A 157 -11.11 9.67 19.78
N ILE A 158 -11.04 9.80 18.46
CA ILE A 158 -12.11 9.32 17.57
C ILE A 158 -11.69 8.03 16.85
N LYS A 159 -12.64 7.12 16.66
CA LYS A 159 -12.48 5.85 15.94
C LYS A 159 -13.74 5.56 15.13
N PRO A 160 -13.65 4.95 13.95
CA PRO A 160 -14.86 4.51 13.26
C PRO A 160 -15.56 3.39 14.04
N VAL A 161 -16.88 3.36 13.95
CA VAL A 161 -17.67 2.24 14.48
C VAL A 161 -17.46 0.99 13.62
N LYS A 162 -17.24 1.16 12.30
CA LYS A 162 -17.04 0.07 11.35
C LYS A 162 -15.55 -0.34 11.22
N PRO A 163 -15.23 -1.64 11.09
CA PRO A 163 -13.84 -2.12 11.03
C PRO A 163 -13.05 -1.78 9.75
N GLN A 164 -13.73 -1.42 8.66
CA GLN A 164 -13.13 -1.10 7.34
C GLN A 164 -13.48 0.34 6.95
N SER A 165 -12.83 1.30 7.59
CA SER A 165 -13.11 2.73 7.47
C SER A 165 -11.86 3.54 7.10
N GLY A 166 -12.03 4.81 6.71
CA GLY A 166 -10.98 5.69 6.21
C GLY A 166 -9.86 6.03 7.20
N PHE A 167 -10.00 5.67 8.48
CA PHE A 167 -8.99 5.82 9.54
C PHE A 167 -9.17 4.78 10.65
N LYS A 168 -8.16 4.55 11.50
CA LYS A 168 -8.24 3.60 12.63
C LYS A 168 -8.55 4.27 13.97
N ALA A 169 -7.80 5.31 14.31
CA ALA A 169 -8.01 6.16 15.47
C ALA A 169 -7.32 7.51 15.22
N LEU A 170 -7.90 8.62 15.67
CA LEU A 170 -7.31 9.95 15.57
C LEU A 170 -7.42 10.68 16.91
N TYR A 171 -6.30 11.29 17.30
CA TYR A 171 -6.23 12.18 18.47
C TYR A 171 -6.73 13.57 18.07
N CYS A 172 -7.68 14.10 18.82
CA CYS A 172 -8.22 15.44 18.67
C CYS A 172 -7.90 16.24 19.94
N GLU A 173 -7.04 17.24 19.80
CA GLU A 173 -6.59 18.07 20.92
C GLU A 173 -7.65 19.08 21.38
N ASN A 174 -8.59 19.44 20.51
CA ASN A 174 -9.64 20.42 20.77
C ASN A 174 -10.82 20.22 19.79
N LEU A 175 -11.90 20.97 19.99
CA LEU A 175 -13.10 20.89 19.16
C LEU A 175 -12.82 21.16 17.67
N ASP A 176 -11.92 22.08 17.34
CA ASP A 176 -11.64 22.43 15.93
C ASP A 176 -10.96 21.28 15.20
N THR A 177 -10.01 20.60 15.86
CA THR A 177 -9.39 19.37 15.32
C THR A 177 -10.44 18.25 15.17
N LEU A 178 -11.36 18.11 16.12
CA LEU A 178 -12.47 17.16 16.03
C LEU A 178 -13.39 17.48 14.84
N LYS A 179 -13.85 18.72 14.69
CA LYS A 179 -14.69 19.18 13.55
C LYS A 179 -13.99 18.94 12.22
N THR A 180 -12.70 19.26 12.15
CA THR A 180 -11.88 19.03 10.95
C THR A 180 -11.82 17.56 10.59
N ASN A 181 -11.59 16.70 11.58
CA ASN A 181 -11.53 15.26 11.36
C ASN A 181 -12.90 14.67 11.01
N ILE A 182 -13.99 15.06 11.68
CA ILE A 182 -15.35 14.60 11.33
C ILE A 182 -15.73 15.05 9.91
N LYS A 183 -15.39 16.29 9.51
CA LYS A 183 -15.59 16.77 8.13
C LYS A 183 -14.78 15.96 7.12
N LYS A 184 -13.52 15.63 7.45
CA LYS A 184 -12.62 14.85 6.60
C LYS A 184 -13.06 13.39 6.43
N TYR A 185 -13.65 12.80 7.48
CA TYR A 185 -14.06 11.40 7.53
C TYR A 185 -15.58 11.24 7.65
N GLU A 186 -16.35 12.14 7.02
CA GLU A 186 -17.80 12.12 7.11
C GLU A 186 -18.41 10.83 6.55
N SER A 187 -17.81 10.24 5.51
CA SER A 187 -18.21 8.95 4.95
C SER A 187 -18.07 7.78 5.93
N ASP A 188 -17.30 7.95 7.01
CA ASP A 188 -17.09 6.95 8.06
C ASP A 188 -18.07 7.07 9.23
N LEU A 189 -19.02 8.01 9.17
CA LEU A 189 -20.10 8.09 10.16
C LEU A 189 -20.95 6.79 10.17
N PRO A 190 -21.38 6.32 11.35
CA PRO A 190 -21.14 6.91 12.67
C PRO A 190 -19.71 6.69 13.20
N ILE A 191 -19.19 7.68 13.94
CA ILE A 191 -17.85 7.70 14.55
C ILE A 191 -17.97 7.67 16.08
N LEU A 192 -17.16 6.86 16.74
CA LEU A 192 -17.04 6.81 18.20
C LEU A 192 -16.03 7.86 18.67
N ALA A 193 -16.47 8.83 19.46
CA ALA A 193 -15.60 9.70 20.26
C ALA A 193 -15.45 9.12 21.66
N GLN A 194 -14.23 9.18 22.21
CA GLN A 194 -13.87 8.50 23.44
C GLN A 194 -12.80 9.29 24.21
N ASP A 195 -12.80 9.22 25.54
CA ASP A 195 -11.75 9.82 26.37
C ASP A 195 -10.36 9.36 25.93
N TRP A 196 -9.41 10.29 25.88
CA TRP A 196 -8.02 9.94 25.73
C TRP A 196 -7.46 9.37 27.03
N ILE A 197 -7.10 8.09 27.01
CA ILE A 197 -6.36 7.47 28.11
C ILE A 197 -4.88 7.87 27.97
N SER A 198 -4.31 8.47 29.02
CA SER A 198 -2.90 8.89 29.04
C SER A 198 -1.93 7.70 28.90
N GLY A 199 -0.63 7.97 28.75
CA GLY A 199 0.39 6.94 28.56
C GLY A 199 0.71 6.61 27.09
N THR A 200 1.72 5.76 26.92
CA THR A 200 2.38 5.38 25.66
C THR A 200 2.09 3.92 25.28
N ASP A 201 2.70 3.43 24.19
CA ASP A 201 2.64 2.01 23.83
C ASP A 201 3.05 1.08 24.97
N LYS A 202 4.05 1.47 25.75
CA LYS A 202 4.60 0.65 26.85
C LYS A 202 3.61 0.44 28.00
N ASP A 203 2.56 1.24 28.03
CA ASP A 203 1.52 1.19 29.04
C ASP A 203 0.35 0.30 28.59
N LEU A 204 0.47 -0.35 27.41
CA LEU A 204 -0.48 -1.35 26.92
C LEU A 204 -0.12 -2.76 27.39
N TYR A 205 -1.08 -3.41 28.02
CA TYR A 205 -0.99 -4.77 28.51
C TYR A 205 -2.09 -5.62 27.89
N PHE A 206 -1.92 -6.94 27.97
CA PHE A 206 -2.99 -7.87 27.65
C PHE A 206 -2.97 -9.04 28.62
N GLY A 207 -4.16 -9.56 28.91
CA GLY A 207 -4.33 -10.90 29.45
C GLY A 207 -4.97 -11.78 28.38
N ALA A 208 -4.41 -12.97 28.17
CA ALA A 208 -4.94 -13.97 27.26
C ALA A 208 -5.31 -15.22 28.05
N LEU A 209 -6.50 -15.75 27.81
CA LEU A 209 -7.04 -16.94 28.48
C LEU A 209 -7.47 -17.96 27.42
N TYR A 210 -7.37 -19.24 27.76
CA TYR A 210 -8.24 -20.26 27.16
C TYR A 210 -9.31 -20.64 28.17
N LEU A 211 -10.57 -20.49 27.77
CA LEU A 211 -11.72 -20.80 28.61
C LEU A 211 -12.39 -22.10 28.15
N ASN A 212 -12.94 -22.84 29.10
CA ASN A 212 -13.83 -23.97 28.85
C ASN A 212 -15.05 -23.83 29.75
N ASP A 213 -16.18 -23.38 29.19
CA ASP A 213 -17.42 -23.08 29.94
C ASP A 213 -17.17 -22.12 31.12
N GLY A 214 -16.37 -21.07 30.88
CA GLY A 214 -15.96 -20.10 31.89
C GLY A 214 -14.77 -20.52 32.76
N GLU A 215 -14.40 -21.81 32.80
CA GLU A 215 -13.22 -22.28 33.53
C GLU A 215 -11.93 -21.86 32.81
N ILE A 216 -10.98 -21.29 33.56
CA ILE A 216 -9.68 -20.87 33.01
C ILE A 216 -8.75 -22.07 32.95
N ILE A 217 -8.49 -22.55 31.75
CA ILE A 217 -7.58 -23.67 31.51
C ILE A 217 -6.12 -23.20 31.44
N SER A 218 -5.90 -22.08 30.76
CA SER A 218 -4.58 -21.50 30.61
C SER A 218 -4.68 -19.97 30.58
N SER A 219 -3.66 -19.31 31.11
CA SER A 219 -3.61 -17.86 31.21
C SER A 219 -2.20 -17.35 31.01
N ILE A 220 -2.07 -16.21 30.34
CA ILE A 220 -0.79 -15.50 30.21
C ILE A 220 -1.06 -14.00 30.14
N CYS A 221 -0.16 -13.20 30.71
CA CYS A 221 -0.17 -11.77 30.48
C CYS A 221 1.11 -11.30 29.80
N GLY A 222 0.98 -10.20 29.09
CA GLY A 222 2.08 -9.57 28.40
C GLY A 222 1.91 -8.07 28.30
N ASN A 223 2.98 -7.44 27.86
CA ASN A 223 3.09 -6.01 27.66
C ASN A 223 3.49 -5.76 26.21
N LYS A 224 2.83 -4.79 25.58
CA LYS A 224 3.11 -4.38 24.21
C LYS A 224 4.16 -3.28 24.30
N LEU A 225 5.37 -3.52 23.80
CA LEU A 225 6.45 -2.53 23.94
C LEU A 225 6.43 -1.48 22.84
N GLU A 226 5.95 -1.86 21.64
CA GLU A 226 5.94 -1.01 20.45
C GLU A 226 4.78 -1.36 19.52
N SER A 227 4.12 -0.35 18.94
CA SER A 227 3.17 -0.51 17.83
C SER A 227 3.56 0.28 16.58
N HIS A 228 2.94 -0.04 15.44
CA HIS A 228 3.06 0.76 14.22
C HIS A 228 1.68 1.07 13.60
N PRO A 229 1.31 2.37 13.47
CA PRO A 229 1.96 3.56 14.05
C PRO A 229 2.05 3.54 15.60
N PRO A 230 2.92 4.33 16.25
CA PRO A 230 2.99 4.38 17.72
C PRO A 230 1.66 4.79 18.36
N ALA A 231 1.34 4.26 19.53
CA ALA A 231 0.16 4.51 20.36
C ALA A 231 -1.22 4.19 19.74
N MET A 232 -1.28 3.86 18.45
CA MET A 232 -2.52 3.74 17.68
C MET A 232 -2.51 2.55 16.69
N GLY A 233 -1.42 1.80 16.67
CA GLY A 233 -1.08 0.85 15.61
C GLY A 233 -1.36 -0.61 15.93
N GLN A 234 -0.82 -1.50 15.11
CA GLN A 234 -0.72 -2.92 15.42
C GLN A 234 0.55 -3.18 16.23
N THR A 235 0.50 -4.10 17.19
CA THR A 235 1.66 -4.51 17.99
C THR A 235 2.79 -5.03 17.11
N THR A 236 4.00 -4.50 17.32
CA THR A 236 5.22 -4.93 16.62
C THR A 236 6.21 -5.62 17.54
N VAL A 237 6.17 -5.34 18.85
CA VAL A 237 6.96 -6.04 19.87
C VAL A 237 6.08 -6.30 21.08
N ALA A 238 6.02 -7.55 21.53
CA ALA A 238 5.33 -7.95 22.75
C ALA A 238 6.23 -8.82 23.62
N VAL A 239 6.09 -8.70 24.92
CA VAL A 239 6.87 -9.44 25.92
C VAL A 239 5.94 -10.00 26.98
N THR A 240 6.23 -11.20 27.47
CA THR A 240 5.55 -11.74 28.65
C THR A 240 5.89 -10.92 29.87
N THR A 241 4.92 -10.65 30.72
CA THR A 241 5.15 -9.95 31.99
C THR A 241 4.46 -10.71 33.11
N ASP A 242 4.85 -10.45 34.34
CA ASP A 242 4.09 -10.91 35.51
C ASP A 242 3.30 -9.70 36.04
N ASN A 243 2.01 -9.69 35.74
CA ASN A 243 1.10 -8.64 36.16
C ASN A 243 -0.24 -9.27 36.59
N PRO A 244 -0.36 -9.65 37.88
CA PRO A 244 -1.57 -10.27 38.42
C PRO A 244 -2.81 -9.39 38.28
N GLU A 245 -2.66 -8.07 38.33
CA GLU A 245 -3.76 -7.11 38.20
C GLU A 245 -4.39 -7.16 36.80
N VAL A 246 -3.55 -7.13 35.75
CA VAL A 246 -3.99 -7.31 34.35
C VAL A 246 -4.73 -8.62 34.18
N LEU A 247 -4.21 -9.73 34.73
CA LEU A 247 -4.89 -11.02 34.67
C LEU A 247 -6.21 -11.01 35.42
N ASN A 248 -6.28 -10.42 36.61
CA ASN A 248 -7.51 -10.37 37.40
C ASN A 248 -8.60 -9.54 36.70
N ILE A 249 -8.25 -8.40 36.12
CA ILE A 249 -9.17 -7.61 35.28
C ILE A 249 -9.63 -8.42 34.07
N THR A 250 -8.72 -9.12 33.40
CA THR A 250 -9.06 -9.99 32.26
C THR A 250 -10.05 -11.09 32.67
N LYS A 251 -9.82 -11.76 33.80
CA LYS A 251 -10.71 -12.79 34.33
C LYS A 251 -12.09 -12.24 34.65
N SER A 252 -12.16 -11.13 35.40
CA SER A 252 -13.43 -10.47 35.73
C SER A 252 -14.18 -10.04 34.47
N PHE A 253 -13.49 -9.52 33.45
CA PHE A 253 -14.16 -9.13 32.20
C PHE A 253 -14.87 -10.31 31.51
N PHE A 254 -14.38 -11.54 31.62
CA PHE A 254 -15.03 -12.72 31.01
C PHE A 254 -15.89 -13.55 31.98
N ASP A 255 -15.90 -13.20 33.27
CA ASP A 255 -16.62 -13.94 34.31
C ASP A 255 -18.14 -14.00 34.10
N GLY A 256 -18.76 -15.17 34.33
CA GLY A 256 -20.20 -15.37 34.16
C GLY A 256 -20.72 -15.32 32.71
N LEU A 257 -19.85 -15.27 31.70
CA LEU A 257 -20.25 -15.37 30.28
C LEU A 257 -20.27 -16.80 29.74
N ASN A 258 -19.78 -17.76 30.54
CA ASN A 258 -19.70 -19.19 30.19
C ASN A 258 -19.06 -19.42 28.81
N LEU A 259 -18.03 -18.62 28.50
CA LEU A 259 -17.33 -18.72 27.23
C LEU A 259 -16.45 -19.98 27.19
N SER A 260 -16.39 -20.60 26.03
CA SER A 260 -15.34 -21.54 25.68
C SER A 260 -14.44 -20.94 24.59
N GLY A 261 -13.22 -21.45 24.44
CA GLY A 261 -12.29 -21.01 23.40
C GLY A 261 -11.32 -19.91 23.85
N PRO A 262 -10.47 -19.43 22.92
CA PRO A 262 -9.49 -18.39 23.20
C PRO A 262 -10.16 -17.03 23.37
N VAL A 263 -9.75 -16.32 24.42
CA VAL A 263 -10.12 -14.91 24.65
C VAL A 263 -8.92 -14.11 25.10
N SER A 264 -8.94 -12.80 24.85
CA SER A 264 -7.98 -11.88 25.45
C SER A 264 -8.60 -10.51 25.70
N LEU A 265 -8.00 -9.75 26.60
CA LEU A 265 -8.39 -8.38 26.90
C LEU A 265 -7.17 -7.47 26.80
N GLU A 266 -7.26 -6.44 25.97
CA GLU A 266 -6.28 -5.36 25.91
C GLU A 266 -6.62 -4.26 26.92
N LEU A 267 -5.63 -3.88 27.71
CA LEU A 267 -5.72 -2.88 28.76
C LEU A 267 -4.67 -1.80 28.53
N LYS A 268 -4.99 -0.53 28.83
CA LYS A 268 -4.02 0.56 28.91
C LYS A 268 -3.94 1.09 30.34
N LYS A 269 -2.73 1.24 30.86
CA LYS A 269 -2.46 1.88 32.15
C LYS A 269 -2.35 3.40 31.95
N ASP A 270 -3.12 4.18 32.71
CA ASP A 270 -3.00 5.64 32.72
C ASP A 270 -1.86 6.13 33.65
N SER A 271 -1.65 7.44 33.68
CA SER A 271 -0.66 8.12 34.53
C SER A 271 -0.89 7.97 36.03
N ASP A 272 -2.14 7.72 36.44
CA ASP A 272 -2.52 7.51 37.85
C ASP A 272 -2.41 6.03 38.24
N GLY A 273 -2.06 5.18 37.27
CA GLY A 273 -1.85 3.75 37.45
C GLY A 273 -3.11 2.90 37.27
N ARG A 274 -4.23 3.47 36.83
CA ARG A 274 -5.48 2.74 36.59
C ARG A 274 -5.45 2.04 35.24
N TYR A 275 -6.03 0.84 35.17
CA TYR A 275 -6.17 0.09 33.93
C TYR A 275 -7.52 0.31 33.28
N TRP A 276 -7.51 0.58 31.97
CA TRP A 276 -8.66 0.88 31.14
C TRP A 276 -8.78 -0.15 30.01
N VAL A 277 -9.98 -0.67 29.79
CA VAL A 277 -10.24 -1.61 28.68
C VAL A 277 -10.19 -0.89 27.34
N ILE A 278 -9.42 -1.46 26.40
CA ILE A 278 -9.34 -1.00 25.01
C ILE A 278 -10.25 -1.83 24.12
N GLU A 279 -9.96 -3.14 24.01
CA GLU A 279 -10.77 -4.08 23.24
C GLU A 279 -10.56 -5.53 23.71
N PRO A 280 -11.61 -6.38 23.70
CA PRO A 280 -11.46 -7.81 23.83
C PRO A 280 -11.22 -8.46 22.46
N THR A 281 -10.51 -9.59 22.46
CA THR A 281 -10.52 -10.57 21.37
C THR A 281 -11.30 -11.79 21.84
N VAL A 282 -12.27 -12.25 21.04
CA VAL A 282 -13.10 -13.44 21.34
C VAL A 282 -13.24 -14.35 20.13
N GLY A 283 -13.28 -15.66 20.37
CA GLY A 283 -13.52 -16.67 19.34
C GLY A 283 -12.34 -16.91 18.39
N ARG A 284 -11.21 -16.23 18.62
CA ARG A 284 -9.93 -16.43 17.94
C ARG A 284 -8.79 -16.05 18.89
N THR A 285 -7.55 -16.34 18.49
CA THR A 285 -6.37 -15.80 19.17
C THR A 285 -5.95 -14.45 18.58
N ASP A 286 -5.07 -13.73 19.28
CA ASP A 286 -4.47 -12.50 18.77
C ASP A 286 -3.35 -12.75 17.77
N PHE A 287 -3.05 -11.72 16.99
CA PHE A 287 -1.94 -11.71 16.04
C PHE A 287 -0.58 -12.04 16.68
N TRP A 288 -0.40 -11.71 17.97
CA TRP A 288 0.81 -12.01 18.74
C TRP A 288 0.79 -13.39 19.43
N VAL A 289 -0.10 -14.33 19.06
CA VAL A 289 -0.19 -15.68 19.65
C VAL A 289 1.15 -16.44 19.65
N GLY A 290 2.05 -16.13 18.72
CA GLY A 290 3.43 -16.64 18.69
C GLY A 290 4.22 -16.35 19.97
N LEU A 291 3.86 -15.31 20.74
CA LEU A 291 4.37 -15.04 22.08
C LEU A 291 3.93 -16.10 23.07
N CYS A 292 2.63 -16.40 23.14
CA CYS A 292 2.06 -17.37 24.07
C CYS A 292 2.66 -18.75 23.83
N ILE A 293 2.74 -19.16 22.56
CA ILE A 293 3.37 -20.42 22.14
C ILE A 293 4.83 -20.47 22.60
N ALA A 294 5.59 -19.39 22.35
CA ALA A 294 6.97 -19.31 22.82
C ALA A 294 7.09 -19.32 24.34
N ALA A 295 6.13 -18.75 25.06
CA ALA A 295 6.04 -18.73 26.52
C ALA A 295 5.56 -20.05 27.15
N ASN A 296 5.33 -21.09 26.33
CA ASN A 296 4.83 -22.41 26.76
C ASN A 296 3.35 -22.40 27.20
N VAL A 297 2.57 -21.45 26.71
CA VAL A 297 1.12 -21.33 26.88
C VAL A 297 0.46 -21.39 25.50
N ASN A 298 0.16 -22.59 25.02
CA ASN A 298 -0.29 -22.83 23.64
C ASN A 298 -1.81 -22.86 23.53
N LEU A 299 -2.43 -21.67 23.55
CA LEU A 299 -3.89 -21.49 23.48
C LEU A 299 -4.53 -22.17 22.25
N VAL A 300 -3.78 -22.27 21.14
CA VAL A 300 -4.24 -22.90 19.88
C VAL A 300 -4.34 -24.41 20.03
N TYR A 301 -3.35 -25.01 20.71
CA TYR A 301 -3.37 -26.44 20.95
C TYR A 301 -4.36 -26.82 22.06
N ASP A 302 -4.50 -25.97 23.08
CA ASP A 302 -5.57 -26.10 24.07
C ASP A 302 -6.94 -26.10 23.36
N GLU A 303 -7.14 -25.17 22.41
CA GLU A 303 -8.36 -25.12 21.58
C GLU A 303 -8.62 -26.41 20.81
N TYR A 304 -7.59 -26.97 20.16
CA TYR A 304 -7.69 -28.22 19.44
C TYR A 304 -8.04 -29.41 20.36
N LEU A 305 -7.42 -29.49 21.55
CA LEU A 305 -7.65 -30.56 22.51
C LEU A 305 -9.06 -30.51 23.12
N TYR A 306 -9.48 -29.35 23.62
CA TYR A 306 -10.77 -29.19 24.28
C TYR A 306 -11.93 -29.33 23.28
N SER A 307 -11.76 -28.87 22.04
CA SER A 307 -12.76 -29.11 20.97
C SER A 307 -12.97 -30.60 20.71
N ARG A 308 -11.97 -31.45 20.96
CA ARG A 308 -12.05 -32.92 20.82
C ARG A 308 -12.58 -33.63 22.06
N GLY A 309 -12.81 -32.91 23.16
CA GLY A 309 -13.25 -33.44 24.45
C GLY A 309 -12.14 -33.82 25.42
N PHE A 310 -10.88 -33.43 25.19
CA PHE A 310 -9.80 -33.65 26.15
C PHE A 310 -9.79 -32.56 27.21
N THR A 311 -9.82 -32.95 28.48
CA THR A 311 -9.92 -32.06 29.64
C THR A 311 -8.70 -32.09 30.56
N LYS A 312 -7.53 -32.51 30.05
CA LYS A 312 -6.34 -32.66 30.91
C LYS A 312 -5.78 -31.29 31.34
N PRO A 313 -5.48 -31.10 32.63
CA PRO A 313 -4.76 -29.91 33.10
C PRO A 313 -3.32 -29.94 32.57
N ARG A 314 -2.93 -28.93 31.80
CA ARG A 314 -1.53 -28.70 31.45
C ARG A 314 -0.92 -27.70 32.42
N THR A 315 -0.18 -28.22 33.39
CA THR A 315 0.72 -27.40 34.23
C THR A 315 2.05 -27.23 33.51
N SER A 316 2.06 -26.56 32.35
CA SER A 316 3.32 -26.05 31.80
C SER A 316 3.68 -24.77 32.53
N ARG A 317 4.81 -24.77 33.24
CA ARG A 317 5.37 -23.53 33.80
C ARG A 317 5.58 -22.55 32.65
N SER A 318 4.95 -21.39 32.74
CA SER A 318 5.16 -20.32 31.79
C SER A 318 6.63 -19.89 31.85
N ARG A 319 7.17 -19.47 30.71
CA ARG A 319 8.51 -18.89 30.64
C ARG A 319 8.45 -17.53 29.98
N ASN A 320 9.50 -16.77 30.23
CA ASN A 320 9.66 -15.49 29.59
C ASN A 320 9.83 -15.65 28.07
N ALA A 321 9.10 -14.86 27.30
CA ALA A 321 9.17 -14.83 25.85
C ALA A 321 9.08 -13.41 25.31
N ILE A 322 9.63 -13.22 24.11
CA ILE A 322 9.52 -11.99 23.35
C ILE A 322 9.08 -12.34 21.93
N TRP A 323 8.07 -11.66 21.44
CA TRP A 323 7.55 -11.83 20.09
C TRP A 323 7.75 -10.54 19.32
N ILE A 324 8.22 -10.68 18.08
CA ILE A 324 8.59 -9.57 17.22
C ILE A 324 7.94 -9.75 15.85
N ASP A 325 7.19 -8.73 15.43
CA ASP A 325 6.50 -8.76 14.15
C ASP A 325 7.48 -8.59 12.99
N THR A 326 7.71 -9.64 12.20
CA THR A 326 8.50 -9.58 10.97
C THR A 326 7.64 -9.43 9.70
N GLU A 327 6.31 -9.31 9.83
CA GLU A 327 5.39 -9.15 8.69
C GLU A 327 5.32 -7.70 8.22
N LYS A 328 5.19 -6.74 9.14
CA LYS A 328 5.15 -5.32 8.81
C LYS A 328 6.48 -4.60 9.04
N ASP A 329 7.45 -5.26 9.68
CA ASP A 329 8.73 -4.68 10.04
C ASP A 329 9.92 -5.61 9.75
N ILE A 330 10.69 -5.24 8.74
CA ILE A 330 11.84 -6.03 8.26
C ILE A 330 13.09 -5.79 9.12
N ILE A 331 13.07 -4.74 9.94
CA ILE A 331 14.16 -4.37 10.85
C ILE A 331 13.92 -5.00 12.23
N ALA A 332 12.81 -5.73 12.43
CA ALA A 332 12.48 -6.51 13.61
C ALA A 332 13.65 -7.37 14.13
N LEU A 333 14.44 -7.97 13.23
CA LEU A 333 15.62 -8.77 13.60
C LEU A 333 16.80 -7.91 14.10
N PHE A 334 16.92 -6.65 13.67
CA PHE A 334 17.89 -5.67 14.19
C PHE A 334 17.37 -4.91 15.41
N ARG A 335 16.04 -4.73 15.54
CA ARG A 335 15.38 -4.30 16.78
C ARG A 335 15.51 -5.36 17.86
N TYR A 336 15.47 -6.63 17.49
CA TYR A 336 15.86 -7.72 18.37
C TYR A 336 17.27 -7.51 18.90
N ILE A 337 18.25 -6.99 18.12
CA ILE A 337 19.59 -6.66 18.65
C ILE A 337 19.55 -5.60 19.76
N LYS A 338 18.71 -4.55 19.63
CA LYS A 338 18.46 -3.57 20.70
C LYS A 338 17.93 -4.25 21.98
N TYR A 339 17.12 -5.29 21.82
CA TYR A 339 16.57 -6.08 22.91
C TYR A 339 17.45 -7.28 23.33
N TYR A 340 18.41 -7.68 22.50
CA TYR A 340 19.14 -8.94 22.57
C TYR A 340 19.94 -9.00 23.85
N GLY A 341 20.72 -7.97 24.15
CA GLY A 341 21.52 -7.92 25.38
C GLY A 341 20.66 -8.00 26.65
N LYS A 342 19.52 -7.30 26.71
CA LYS A 342 18.66 -7.26 27.90
C LYS A 342 17.84 -8.53 28.08
N PHE A 343 17.15 -8.96 27.04
CA PHE A 343 16.15 -10.01 27.12
C PHE A 343 16.73 -11.42 26.93
N TRP A 344 17.81 -11.57 26.15
CA TRP A 344 18.53 -12.85 26.05
C TRP A 344 19.24 -13.19 27.37
N ARG A 345 19.90 -12.20 28.01
CA ARG A 345 20.47 -12.36 29.37
C ARG A 345 19.39 -12.63 30.42
N ALA A 346 18.18 -12.10 30.23
CA ALA A 346 17.01 -12.37 31.09
C ALA A 346 16.23 -13.63 30.69
N GLY A 347 16.80 -14.51 29.84
CA GLY A 347 16.22 -15.82 29.52
C GLY A 347 14.95 -15.82 28.68
N HIS A 348 14.62 -14.72 28.00
CA HIS A 348 13.41 -14.66 27.16
C HIS A 348 13.59 -15.46 25.87
N LYS A 349 12.62 -16.34 25.56
CA LYS A 349 12.59 -17.05 24.27
C LYS A 349 12.08 -16.14 23.14
N PRO A 350 12.84 -15.95 22.05
CA PRO A 350 12.38 -15.16 20.92
C PRO A 350 11.39 -15.94 20.04
N SER A 351 10.46 -15.20 19.44
CA SER A 351 9.47 -15.67 18.46
C SER A 351 9.28 -14.60 17.38
N PHE A 352 9.08 -15.02 16.13
CA PHE A 352 9.04 -14.13 14.96
C PHE A 352 7.86 -14.48 14.05
N SER A 353 7.24 -13.49 13.41
CA SER A 353 6.07 -13.70 12.53
C SER A 353 6.31 -14.72 11.41
N TYR A 354 7.46 -14.66 10.72
CA TYR A 354 7.76 -15.56 9.60
C TYR A 354 8.94 -16.50 9.86
N PHE A 355 9.96 -16.06 10.60
CA PHE A 355 11.19 -16.84 10.79
C PHE A 355 11.00 -18.08 11.67
N SER A 356 11.25 -19.26 11.10
CA SER A 356 11.37 -20.53 11.82
C SER A 356 12.41 -21.42 11.14
N ILE A 357 13.24 -22.10 11.93
CA ILE A 357 14.24 -23.06 11.42
C ILE A 357 13.54 -24.33 10.90
N LYS A 358 12.44 -24.75 11.54
CA LYS A 358 11.66 -25.93 11.16
C LYS A 358 10.79 -25.71 9.91
N ASP A 359 10.49 -24.44 9.60
CA ASP A 359 9.61 -24.04 8.49
C ASP A 359 10.16 -22.77 7.81
N ILE A 360 11.22 -22.95 7.02
CA ILE A 360 12.03 -21.85 6.50
C ILE A 360 11.41 -21.13 5.29
N TYR A 361 10.55 -21.82 4.52
CA TYR A 361 10.04 -21.31 3.24
C TYR A 361 9.19 -20.03 3.35
N PRO A 362 8.28 -19.86 4.33
CA PRO A 362 7.62 -18.58 4.55
C PRO A 362 8.60 -17.43 4.80
N SER A 363 9.73 -17.70 5.47
CA SER A 363 10.80 -16.73 5.72
C SER A 363 11.54 -16.33 4.45
N ILE A 364 11.65 -17.22 3.48
CA ILE A 364 12.30 -16.98 2.19
C ILE A 364 11.37 -16.18 1.27
N VAL A 365 10.08 -16.50 1.27
CA VAL A 365 9.08 -15.82 0.45
C VAL A 365 8.74 -14.45 1.01
N SER A 366 8.65 -14.31 2.33
CA SER A 366 8.44 -13.01 2.97
C SER A 366 9.52 -12.03 2.53
N LYS A 367 10.80 -12.44 2.47
CA LYS A 367 11.93 -11.64 1.94
C LYS A 367 11.73 -11.15 0.49
N LYS A 368 11.03 -11.90 -0.37
CA LYS A 368 10.74 -11.49 -1.77
C LYS A 368 9.60 -10.45 -1.86
N SER A 369 8.60 -10.52 -0.99
CA SER A 369 7.55 -9.48 -0.84
C SER A 369 8.02 -8.25 -0.03
N VAL A 370 9.10 -8.41 0.73
CA VAL A 370 9.72 -7.45 1.66
C VAL A 370 10.71 -6.49 1.00
N ILE A 371 11.36 -6.87 -0.10
CA ILE A 371 12.26 -5.96 -0.86
C ILE A 371 11.50 -4.73 -1.40
N ALA A 372 10.16 -4.78 -1.47
CA ALA A 372 9.32 -3.69 -1.95
C ALA A 372 8.93 -2.65 -0.87
N ARG A 373 9.16 -2.89 0.43
CA ARG A 373 8.65 -2.00 1.48
C ARG A 373 9.62 -1.90 2.65
N VAL A 374 10.13 -0.69 2.93
CA VAL A 374 10.91 -0.23 4.11
C VAL A 374 12.44 -0.31 3.94
N PRO A 375 13.16 0.84 4.03
CA PRO A 375 13.15 1.71 5.20
C PRO A 375 12.62 3.13 4.97
N ARG A 376 11.37 3.35 5.39
CA ARG A 376 10.65 4.64 5.45
C ARG A 376 10.46 5.15 6.89
N TYR A 377 10.69 4.31 7.90
CA TYR A 377 10.28 4.60 9.29
C TYR A 377 11.43 5.00 10.24
N LEU A 378 12.69 4.65 9.95
CA LEU A 378 13.82 4.97 10.83
C LEU A 378 14.44 6.37 10.63
N ARG A 379 13.97 7.16 9.66
CA ARG A 379 14.50 8.52 9.45
C ARG A 379 13.85 9.59 10.35
N LYS A 380 12.68 9.34 10.95
CA LYS A 380 11.88 10.41 11.57
C LYS A 380 12.21 10.74 13.03
N ARG A 381 13.13 10.02 13.70
CA ARG A 381 13.40 10.28 15.13
C ARG A 381 14.84 10.61 15.50
N LEU A 382 15.72 10.72 14.50
CA LEU A 382 17.11 11.17 14.67
C LEU A 382 17.48 12.34 13.73
N LEU A 383 16.51 12.89 12.98
CA LEU A 383 16.72 14.04 12.08
C LEU A 383 15.94 15.30 12.48
N ASP A 384 15.25 15.32 13.63
CA ASP A 384 14.55 16.52 14.12
C ASP A 384 15.43 17.50 14.92
N LYS A 385 16.76 17.34 14.82
CA LYS A 385 17.72 18.35 15.27
C LYS A 385 18.93 18.44 14.32
N SER A 386 18.68 18.61 13.03
CA SER A 386 19.65 19.32 12.18
C SER A 386 18.99 19.81 10.88
N ASP A 387 19.31 21.06 10.55
CA ASP A 387 19.39 21.58 9.18
C ASP A 387 18.20 22.35 8.59
N SER A 388 18.04 23.59 9.06
CA SER A 388 18.19 24.74 8.17
C SER A 388 19.69 24.95 7.88
N VAL A 389 20.30 24.09 7.06
CA VAL A 389 21.63 24.38 6.50
C VAL A 389 21.39 24.93 5.09
N THR A 390 21.38 26.25 5.01
CA THR A 390 21.76 27.01 3.83
C THR A 390 23.16 26.55 3.47
N THR A 391 23.31 25.82 2.37
CA THR A 391 24.65 25.60 1.78
C THR A 391 24.87 26.77 0.83
N GLU A 392 25.33 27.90 1.37
CA GLU A 392 25.79 29.04 0.58
C GLU A 392 27.12 28.65 -0.06
N LEU A 393 27.05 28.12 -1.28
CA LEU A 393 28.21 28.01 -2.17
C LEU A 393 28.12 29.18 -3.14
N THR A 394 28.79 30.28 -2.81
CA THR A 394 29.01 31.39 -3.74
C THR A 394 30.08 30.96 -4.75
N SER A 395 29.70 30.83 -6.02
CA SER A 395 30.65 30.71 -7.13
C SER A 395 31.03 32.12 -7.64
N PRO A 396 32.10 32.26 -8.44
CA PRO A 396 32.56 33.56 -8.97
C PRO A 396 31.53 34.34 -9.82
N ASP A 397 30.39 33.73 -10.16
CA ASP A 397 29.39 34.22 -11.12
C ASP A 397 28.04 34.62 -10.46
N ASP A 398 28.04 34.95 -9.17
CA ASP A 398 26.85 35.37 -8.39
C ASP A 398 25.66 34.37 -8.43
N MET A 399 25.98 33.08 -8.62
CA MET A 399 25.02 31.98 -8.62
C MET A 399 24.88 31.37 -7.23
N MET A 400 23.64 31.08 -6.82
CA MET A 400 23.32 30.51 -5.51
C MET A 400 22.26 29.42 -5.63
N ILE A 401 22.45 28.29 -4.95
CA ILE A 401 21.42 27.23 -4.86
C ILE A 401 20.78 27.23 -3.47
N ARG A 402 19.45 27.31 -3.43
CA ARG A 402 18.63 27.12 -2.23
C ARG A 402 17.85 25.82 -2.33
N SER A 403 17.84 25.04 -1.24
CA SER A 403 17.17 23.73 -1.21
C SER A 403 15.97 23.74 -0.27
N PHE A 404 14.79 23.37 -0.79
CA PHE A 404 13.54 23.32 -0.02
C PHE A 404 13.07 21.88 0.15
N SER A 405 12.61 21.54 1.36
CA SER A 405 12.18 20.17 1.72
C SER A 405 10.71 19.86 1.39
N ASP A 406 9.96 20.88 0.98
CA ASP A 406 8.52 20.81 0.76
C ASP A 406 8.13 21.79 -0.35
N PHE A 407 7.11 21.44 -1.13
CA PHE A 407 6.53 22.32 -2.14
C PHE A 407 5.88 23.56 -1.49
N ASP A 408 5.19 23.39 -0.36
CA ASP A 408 4.51 24.51 0.31
C ASP A 408 5.50 25.59 0.79
N LYS A 409 6.74 25.17 1.11
CA LYS A 409 7.86 26.03 1.52
C LYS A 409 8.59 26.72 0.36
N LEU A 410 8.24 26.42 -0.90
CA LEU A 410 8.84 27.11 -2.03
C LEU A 410 8.43 28.59 -2.01
N PRO A 411 9.40 29.51 -2.21
CA PRO A 411 9.13 30.92 -2.50
C PRO A 411 8.19 31.10 -3.70
N THR A 412 7.48 32.22 -3.76
CA THR A 412 6.48 32.49 -4.81
C THR A 412 7.12 32.50 -6.20
N ASP A 413 8.27 33.15 -6.36
CA ASP A 413 9.07 33.14 -7.59
C ASP A 413 9.46 31.72 -8.04
N CYS A 414 9.78 30.82 -7.11
CA CYS A 414 10.05 29.42 -7.44
C CYS A 414 8.80 28.67 -7.92
N LYS A 415 7.64 28.91 -7.29
CA LYS A 415 6.36 28.33 -7.71
C LYS A 415 5.98 28.84 -9.10
N ASP A 416 6.10 30.14 -9.33
CA ASP A 416 5.85 30.80 -10.60
C ASP A 416 6.79 30.29 -11.70
N HIS A 417 8.07 30.07 -11.38
CA HIS A 417 9.02 29.47 -12.31
C HIS A 417 8.61 28.05 -12.73
N LEU A 418 8.17 27.20 -11.78
CA LEU A 418 7.63 25.87 -12.10
C LEU A 418 6.34 25.93 -12.93
N PHE A 419 5.60 27.04 -12.87
CA PHE A 419 4.41 27.26 -13.69
C PHE A 419 4.77 27.73 -15.10
N GLN A 420 5.68 28.69 -15.23
CA GLN A 420 6.02 29.35 -16.50
C GLN A 420 6.96 28.51 -17.37
N HIS A 421 7.91 27.79 -16.76
CA HIS A 421 9.00 27.11 -17.46
C HIS A 421 8.88 25.58 -17.48
N SER A 422 7.68 25.04 -17.25
CA SER A 422 7.40 23.61 -17.45
C SER A 422 7.30 23.31 -18.96
N LYS A 423 8.42 23.31 -19.68
CA LYS A 423 8.45 23.04 -21.12
C LYS A 423 7.70 21.75 -21.46
N ASN A 424 6.70 21.85 -22.35
CA ASN A 424 6.00 20.76 -23.04
C ASN A 424 5.52 19.55 -22.18
N SER A 425 5.40 19.72 -20.86
CA SER A 425 5.06 18.64 -19.94
C SER A 425 4.28 19.14 -18.74
N ILE A 426 3.00 18.76 -18.70
CA ILE A 426 2.12 18.92 -17.54
C ILE A 426 2.68 18.23 -16.27
N PHE A 427 3.60 17.28 -16.44
CA PHE A 427 4.20 16.48 -15.36
C PHE A 427 5.36 17.19 -14.64
N SER A 428 5.77 18.36 -15.14
CA SER A 428 6.77 19.23 -14.49
C SER A 428 6.15 20.52 -13.94
N TYR A 429 4.83 20.63 -13.96
CA TYR A 429 4.10 21.83 -13.56
C TYR A 429 3.97 21.96 -12.04
N GLY A 430 3.96 23.19 -11.53
CA GLY A 430 3.88 23.46 -10.08
C GLY A 430 2.70 22.78 -9.39
N THR A 431 1.49 22.81 -9.96
CA THR A 431 0.31 22.19 -9.32
C THR A 431 0.38 20.66 -9.36
N TRP A 432 1.01 20.07 -10.39
CA TRP A 432 1.28 18.64 -10.42
C TRP A 432 2.20 18.24 -9.26
N TYR A 433 3.30 18.96 -9.05
CA TYR A 433 4.22 18.70 -7.94
C TYR A 433 3.58 18.94 -6.58
N ASN A 434 2.69 19.93 -6.45
CA ASN A 434 1.91 20.14 -5.24
C ASN A 434 1.05 18.91 -4.90
N ASN A 435 0.23 18.44 -5.85
CA ASN A 435 -0.60 17.25 -5.66
C ASN A 435 0.26 16.02 -5.37
N PHE A 436 1.33 15.83 -6.15
CA PHE A 436 2.25 14.72 -5.97
C PHE A 436 2.89 14.74 -4.58
N CYS A 437 3.32 15.90 -4.07
CA CYS A 437 3.90 16.01 -2.74
C CYS A 437 2.88 15.67 -1.64
N ARG A 438 1.65 16.18 -1.76
CA ARG A 438 0.58 15.99 -0.77
C ARG A 438 -0.01 14.59 -0.74
N THR A 439 0.01 13.86 -1.86
CA THR A 439 -0.71 12.58 -2.00
C THR A 439 0.21 11.38 -2.27
N VAL A 440 1.44 11.60 -2.72
CA VAL A 440 2.40 10.53 -3.09
C VAL A 440 3.74 10.68 -2.36
N ALA A 441 4.35 11.86 -2.35
CA ALA A 441 5.72 12.04 -1.85
C ALA A 441 5.85 11.94 -0.32
N LEU A 442 4.73 11.97 0.43
CA LEU A 442 4.68 11.64 1.87
C LEU A 442 5.28 10.27 2.18
N GLU A 443 5.35 9.42 1.16
CA GLU A 443 5.76 8.05 1.30
C GLU A 443 7.21 7.79 0.90
N CYS A 444 8.04 8.67 0.35
CA CYS A 444 9.32 8.13 -0.16
C CYS A 444 10.45 9.15 -0.23
N GLY A 445 11.58 8.78 0.39
CA GLY A 445 12.78 9.63 0.42
C GLY A 445 12.54 10.95 1.14
N SER A 446 13.55 11.81 1.14
CA SER A 446 13.40 13.22 1.50
C SER A 446 13.31 14.02 0.21
N VAL A 447 12.17 14.69 0.01
CA VAL A 447 11.95 15.64 -1.09
C VAL A 447 12.93 16.80 -0.98
N ARG A 448 13.48 17.21 -2.12
CA ARG A 448 14.33 18.38 -2.27
C ARG A 448 13.98 19.08 -3.59
N PHE A 449 13.58 20.33 -3.52
CA PHE A 449 13.57 21.25 -4.65
C PHE A 449 14.85 22.06 -4.59
N MET A 450 15.78 21.83 -5.52
CA MET A 450 17.00 22.61 -5.64
C MET A 450 16.73 23.78 -6.58
N CYS A 451 16.70 24.99 -6.06
CA CYS A 451 16.40 26.22 -6.80
C CYS A 451 17.69 27.00 -7.03
N LEU A 452 18.08 27.14 -8.30
CA LEU A 452 19.25 27.88 -8.74
C LEU A 452 18.88 29.33 -9.04
N TYR A 453 19.50 30.26 -8.34
CA TYR A 453 19.40 31.69 -8.55
C TYR A 453 20.66 32.20 -9.26
N LYS A 454 20.48 33.14 -10.17
CA LYS A 454 21.54 33.91 -10.83
C LYS A 454 21.14 35.39 -10.79
N ASP A 455 22.01 36.25 -10.28
CA ASP A 455 21.72 37.68 -10.10
C ASP A 455 20.40 37.93 -9.33
N SER A 456 20.17 37.13 -8.27
CA SER A 456 18.92 37.11 -7.48
C SER A 456 17.63 36.72 -8.22
N LYS A 457 17.70 36.30 -9.49
CA LYS A 457 16.55 35.77 -10.25
C LYS A 457 16.58 34.24 -10.29
N ILE A 458 15.41 33.62 -10.18
CA ILE A 458 15.26 32.16 -10.31
C ILE A 458 15.58 31.72 -11.74
N ALA A 459 16.62 30.91 -11.89
CA ALA A 459 17.14 30.49 -13.19
C ALA A 459 16.75 29.04 -13.53
N ALA A 460 16.76 28.14 -12.55
CA ALA A 460 16.37 26.74 -12.76
C ALA A 460 15.90 26.06 -11.47
N ILE A 461 15.10 25.00 -11.60
CA ILE A 461 14.66 24.14 -10.49
C ILE A 461 14.84 22.67 -10.85
N LEU A 462 15.58 21.95 -10.00
CA LEU A 462 15.73 20.50 -10.07
C LEU A 462 14.98 19.83 -8.90
N PRO A 463 13.82 19.20 -9.18
CA PRO A 463 13.06 18.49 -8.16
C PRO A 463 13.56 17.04 -8.01
N VAL A 464 14.06 16.67 -6.83
CA VAL A 464 14.67 15.35 -6.55
C VAL A 464 14.30 14.77 -5.20
N TRP A 465 14.55 13.46 -5.05
CA TRP A 465 14.41 12.66 -3.84
C TRP A 465 15.79 12.27 -3.40
N ARG A 466 16.12 12.47 -2.13
CA ARG A 466 17.25 11.79 -1.51
C ARG A 466 16.75 10.60 -0.72
N LYS A 467 17.06 9.39 -1.19
CA LYS A 467 16.61 8.12 -0.60
C LYS A 467 17.78 7.15 -0.44
N THR A 468 17.74 6.35 0.62
CA THR A 468 18.65 5.19 0.77
C THR A 468 17.93 3.97 0.21
N GLU A 469 18.47 3.39 -0.86
CA GLU A 469 17.90 2.25 -1.58
C GLU A 469 18.80 1.04 -1.45
N ARG A 470 18.22 -0.16 -1.38
CA ARG A 470 19.02 -1.39 -1.33
C ARG A 470 19.25 -1.93 -2.74
N ILE A 471 20.49 -1.93 -3.20
CA ILE A 471 20.88 -2.42 -4.53
C ILE A 471 21.89 -3.54 -4.34
N ASN A 472 21.56 -4.74 -4.81
CA ASN A 472 22.42 -5.92 -4.69
C ASN A 472 22.89 -6.18 -3.25
N GLY A 473 22.03 -5.91 -2.25
CA GLY A 473 22.34 -6.12 -0.84
C GLY A 473 22.98 -4.92 -0.12
N PHE A 474 23.53 -3.95 -0.85
CA PHE A 474 24.16 -2.74 -0.29
C PHE A 474 23.17 -1.59 -0.14
N ASN A 475 23.34 -0.78 0.91
CA ASN A 475 22.63 0.49 1.05
C ASN A 475 23.30 1.52 0.13
N VAL A 476 22.52 2.10 -0.76
CA VAL A 476 22.94 3.09 -1.74
C VAL A 476 22.19 4.39 -1.48
N THR A 477 22.88 5.44 -1.13
CA THR A 477 22.32 6.79 -1.02
C THR A 477 22.13 7.36 -2.43
N SER A 478 20.89 7.35 -2.89
CA SER A 478 20.47 7.75 -4.23
C SER A 478 19.78 9.11 -4.21
N ILE A 479 20.20 10.00 -5.11
CA ILE A 479 19.45 11.20 -5.48
C ILE A 479 18.70 10.87 -6.75
N SER A 480 17.37 10.93 -6.76
CA SER A 480 16.56 10.53 -7.92
C SER A 480 15.58 11.61 -8.32
N GLY A 481 15.17 11.67 -9.59
CA GLY A 481 14.14 12.62 -10.03
C GLY A 481 12.85 12.51 -9.19
N LEU A 482 12.20 13.65 -8.90
CA LEU A 482 10.98 13.70 -8.12
C LEU A 482 9.79 13.17 -8.93
N GLY A 483 9.59 11.86 -8.90
CA GLY A 483 8.53 11.21 -9.64
C GLY A 483 8.39 9.72 -9.36
N ASN A 484 7.34 9.12 -9.91
CA ASN A 484 7.13 7.68 -9.97
C ASN A 484 6.50 7.32 -11.34
N TYR A 485 5.74 6.23 -11.43
CA TYR A 485 5.05 5.85 -12.66
C TYR A 485 3.96 6.87 -13.13
N TYR A 486 3.59 7.85 -12.29
CA TYR A 486 2.75 9.01 -12.65
C TYR A 486 3.52 10.15 -13.32
N THR A 487 4.86 10.08 -13.35
CA THR A 487 5.77 11.02 -14.00
C THR A 487 6.30 10.38 -15.27
N PRO A 488 5.54 10.39 -16.38
CA PRO A 488 5.92 9.70 -17.60
C PRO A 488 7.15 10.29 -18.26
N ILE A 489 7.45 11.58 -18.04
CA ILE A 489 8.67 12.25 -18.49
C ILE A 489 9.14 13.18 -17.37
N PHE A 490 10.38 13.00 -16.93
CA PHE A 490 11.05 13.82 -15.92
C PHE A 490 12.01 14.81 -16.60
N ASN A 491 12.03 16.06 -16.13
CA ASN A 491 13.08 17.02 -16.45
C ASN A 491 13.24 18.06 -15.33
N MET A 492 14.34 18.83 -15.35
CA MET A 492 14.42 20.10 -14.63
C MET A 492 13.71 21.23 -15.39
N THR A 493 13.29 22.27 -14.69
CA THR A 493 12.79 23.51 -15.30
C THR A 493 13.90 24.55 -15.31
N PHE A 494 13.97 25.38 -16.34
CA PHE A 494 14.96 26.44 -16.46
C PHE A 494 14.46 27.55 -17.39
N ASP A 495 14.97 28.76 -17.17
CA ASP A 495 14.72 29.92 -18.02
C ASP A 495 15.93 30.15 -18.95
N GLU A 496 15.71 29.89 -20.24
CA GLU A 496 16.71 30.05 -21.30
C GLU A 496 17.20 31.50 -21.45
N SER A 497 16.43 32.48 -21.00
CA SER A 497 16.87 33.89 -21.02
C SER A 497 17.88 34.21 -19.92
N ILE A 498 18.00 33.36 -18.89
CA ILE A 498 18.86 33.56 -17.72
C ILE A 498 20.05 32.61 -17.72
N ILE A 499 19.82 31.33 -18.05
CA ILE A 499 20.84 30.28 -17.99
C ILE A 499 20.65 29.21 -19.06
N GLU A 500 21.78 28.75 -19.60
CA GLU A 500 21.83 27.57 -20.45
C GLU A 500 21.55 26.29 -19.66
N GLU A 501 20.80 25.36 -20.25
CA GLU A 501 20.38 24.12 -19.59
C GLU A 501 21.57 23.30 -19.05
N ILE A 502 22.65 23.22 -19.83
CA ILE A 502 23.86 22.49 -19.45
C ILE A 502 24.52 23.11 -18.22
N ASP A 503 24.58 24.44 -18.15
CA ASP A 503 25.18 25.15 -17.01
C ASP A 503 24.32 25.03 -15.76
N ALA A 504 22.98 25.11 -15.88
CA ALA A 504 22.08 24.84 -14.77
C ALA A 504 22.29 23.42 -14.19
N GLY A 505 22.32 22.41 -15.07
CA GLY A 505 22.59 21.03 -14.68
C GLY A 505 23.96 20.85 -14.03
N ARG A 506 24.98 21.54 -14.55
CA ARG A 506 26.34 21.55 -13.98
C ARG A 506 26.34 22.08 -12.56
N GLN A 507 25.66 23.20 -12.29
CA GLN A 507 25.59 23.80 -10.96
C GLN A 507 24.87 22.90 -9.95
N PHE A 508 23.79 22.23 -10.37
CA PHE A 508 23.13 21.23 -9.52
C PHE A 508 24.06 20.05 -9.20
N LEU A 509 24.80 19.52 -10.16
CA LEU A 509 25.76 18.44 -9.91
C LEU A 509 26.90 18.89 -8.99
N GLN A 510 27.47 20.08 -9.19
CA GLN A 510 28.53 20.62 -8.33
C GLN A 510 28.05 20.76 -6.89
N THR A 511 26.83 21.27 -6.68
CA THR A 511 26.23 21.33 -5.34
C THR A 511 26.08 19.95 -4.73
N ILE A 512 25.57 18.97 -5.48
CA ILE A 512 25.44 17.58 -5.01
C ILE A 512 26.79 16.96 -4.65
N ILE A 513 27.81 17.16 -5.49
CA ILE A 513 29.19 16.68 -5.26
C ILE A 513 29.74 17.20 -3.93
N ASN A 514 29.44 18.45 -3.58
CA ASN A 514 29.90 19.11 -2.37
C ASN A 514 29.08 18.77 -1.11
N THR A 515 27.95 18.07 -1.25
CA THR A 515 27.15 17.63 -0.09
C THR A 515 27.68 16.36 0.57
N ASN A 516 27.42 16.20 1.87
CA ASN A 516 27.80 15.00 2.62
C ASN A 516 27.00 13.75 2.16
N HIS A 517 27.75 12.77 1.63
CA HIS A 517 27.38 11.37 1.42
C HIS A 517 26.23 11.08 0.42
N TRP A 518 26.61 10.78 -0.82
CA TRP A 518 25.77 10.21 -1.89
C TRP A 518 26.57 9.16 -2.69
N ASP A 519 25.89 8.13 -3.22
CA ASP A 519 26.50 7.03 -3.97
C ASP A 519 26.11 7.04 -5.45
N ARG A 520 24.88 7.46 -5.78
CA ARG A 520 24.40 7.61 -7.15
C ARG A 520 23.39 8.73 -7.32
N ILE A 521 23.29 9.26 -8.53
CA ILE A 521 22.18 10.09 -9.02
C ILE A 521 21.45 9.27 -10.10
N ASN A 522 20.12 9.23 -10.06
CA ASN A 522 19.30 8.46 -10.98
C ASN A 522 18.11 9.30 -11.49
N LEU A 523 18.21 9.83 -12.70
CA LEU A 523 17.17 10.63 -13.32
C LEU A 523 16.48 9.81 -14.42
N SER A 524 15.16 9.69 -14.32
CA SER A 524 14.34 8.82 -15.18
C SER A 524 12.86 9.09 -14.91
N PRO A 525 11.96 8.80 -15.85
CA PRO A 525 12.20 8.49 -17.27
C PRO A 525 12.42 9.77 -18.11
N MET A 526 13.30 9.74 -19.12
CA MET A 526 13.63 10.91 -19.95
C MET A 526 13.82 10.51 -21.43
N PRO A 527 13.43 11.36 -22.41
CA PRO A 527 13.75 11.16 -23.82
C PRO A 527 15.25 11.28 -24.09
N GLU A 528 15.69 10.76 -25.25
CA GLU A 528 17.10 10.70 -25.64
C GLU A 528 17.81 12.06 -25.67
N GLU A 529 17.10 13.12 -26.07
CA GLU A 529 17.60 14.49 -26.09
C GLU A 529 18.04 14.97 -24.68
N ILE A 530 17.24 14.69 -23.65
CA ILE A 530 17.52 15.05 -22.25
C ILE A 530 18.62 14.15 -21.69
N ILE A 531 18.62 12.86 -22.01
CA ILE A 531 19.67 11.91 -21.60
C ILE A 531 21.04 12.34 -22.14
N THR A 532 21.08 12.79 -23.40
CA THR A 532 22.32 13.26 -24.03
C THR A 532 22.87 14.49 -23.33
N LYS A 533 22.00 15.45 -22.96
CA LYS A 533 22.39 16.62 -22.15
C LYS A 533 22.94 16.20 -20.78
N TRP A 534 22.25 15.32 -20.04
CA TRP A 534 22.73 14.85 -18.73
C TRP A 534 24.02 14.03 -18.80
N LYS A 535 24.28 13.34 -19.91
CA LYS A 535 25.59 12.73 -20.17
C LYS A 535 26.68 13.78 -20.28
N THR A 536 26.47 14.82 -21.09
CA THR A 536 27.41 15.95 -21.22
C THR A 536 27.65 16.61 -19.86
N ILE A 537 26.57 16.95 -19.14
CA ILE A 537 26.60 17.57 -17.80
C ILE A 537 27.42 16.72 -16.81
N SER A 538 27.21 15.39 -16.79
CA SER A 538 27.97 14.49 -15.93
C SER A 538 29.46 14.43 -16.30
N SER A 539 29.77 14.42 -17.60
CA SER A 539 31.14 14.33 -18.12
C SER A 539 31.96 15.57 -17.78
N ILE A 540 31.41 16.77 -18.01
CA ILE A 540 32.09 18.04 -17.66
C ILE A 540 32.23 18.21 -16.14
N SER A 541 31.37 17.56 -15.36
CA SER A 541 31.45 17.52 -13.89
C SER A 541 32.40 16.44 -13.37
N GLY A 542 33.12 15.72 -14.25
CA GLY A 542 34.07 14.67 -13.88
C GLY A 542 33.42 13.39 -13.32
N LEU A 543 32.13 13.18 -13.56
CA LEU A 543 31.37 12.04 -13.07
C LEU A 543 31.09 11.01 -14.17
N SER A 544 31.18 9.73 -13.82
CA SER A 544 30.81 8.65 -14.73
C SER A 544 29.30 8.44 -14.75
N SER A 545 28.72 8.29 -15.94
CA SER A 545 27.28 8.08 -16.12
C SER A 545 26.96 6.94 -17.10
N PHE A 546 25.81 6.29 -16.89
CA PHE A 546 25.37 5.11 -17.62
C PHE A 546 23.90 5.24 -18.00
N ARG A 547 23.53 4.93 -19.25
CA ARG A 547 22.13 4.95 -19.72
C ARG A 547 21.47 3.57 -19.62
N TYR A 548 20.18 3.54 -19.35
CA TYR A 548 19.38 2.31 -19.35
C TYR A 548 17.96 2.55 -19.87
N TYR A 549 17.37 1.55 -20.52
CA TYR A 549 15.99 1.59 -20.99
C TYR A 549 15.00 1.53 -19.82
N VAL A 550 13.95 2.35 -19.87
CA VAL A 550 12.86 2.33 -18.88
C VAL A 550 11.58 1.80 -19.51
N THR A 551 11.11 2.44 -20.59
CA THR A 551 9.84 2.16 -21.25
C THR A 551 9.78 2.87 -22.61
N LYS A 552 8.74 2.61 -23.40
CA LYS A 552 8.45 3.33 -24.63
C LYS A 552 7.35 4.36 -24.40
N ASN A 553 7.44 5.44 -25.16
CA ASN A 553 6.41 6.45 -25.29
C ASN A 553 5.90 6.48 -26.73
N MET A 554 4.58 6.44 -26.91
CA MET A 554 3.93 6.45 -28.23
C MET A 554 3.04 7.67 -28.35
N TYR A 555 3.13 8.37 -29.46
CA TYR A 555 2.48 9.67 -29.65
C TYR A 555 2.17 9.94 -31.13
N GLU A 556 1.35 10.95 -31.38
CA GLU A 556 1.03 11.50 -32.69
C GLU A 556 1.45 12.96 -32.71
N GLU A 557 2.36 13.30 -33.63
CA GLU A 557 3.02 14.62 -33.67
C GLU A 557 2.22 15.67 -34.45
N SER A 558 1.31 15.24 -35.31
CA SER A 558 0.52 16.13 -36.15
C SER A 558 -0.84 15.53 -36.50
N ILE A 559 -1.88 16.18 -35.99
CA ILE A 559 -3.28 15.88 -36.26
C ILE A 559 -3.94 17.13 -36.86
N PRO A 560 -4.09 17.22 -38.19
CA PRO A 560 -4.73 18.37 -38.82
C PRO A 560 -6.25 18.40 -38.58
N ASP A 561 -6.89 17.23 -38.66
CA ASP A 561 -8.30 17.04 -38.37
C ASP A 561 -8.58 15.56 -38.07
N PHE A 562 -9.75 15.29 -37.49
CA PHE A 562 -10.12 13.95 -37.04
C PHE A 562 -10.29 12.94 -38.19
N SER A 563 -10.82 13.38 -39.34
CA SER A 563 -11.01 12.52 -40.51
C SER A 563 -9.67 12.07 -41.06
N THR A 564 -8.76 13.01 -41.31
CA THR A 564 -7.40 12.73 -41.79
C THR A 564 -6.64 11.85 -40.79
N TYR A 565 -6.79 12.07 -39.49
CA TYR A 565 -6.22 11.21 -38.46
C TYR A 565 -6.73 9.76 -38.57
N MET A 566 -8.05 9.57 -38.66
CA MET A 566 -8.68 8.26 -38.76
C MET A 566 -8.35 7.53 -40.07
N ASP A 567 -8.20 8.26 -41.19
CA ASP A 567 -7.83 7.68 -42.48
C ASP A 567 -6.45 7.02 -42.43
N ARG A 568 -5.50 7.64 -41.72
CA ARG A 568 -4.16 7.10 -41.49
C ARG A 568 -4.13 5.89 -40.54
N ARG A 569 -5.23 5.57 -39.83
CA ARG A 569 -5.25 4.43 -38.90
C ARG A 569 -5.43 3.09 -39.63
N PRO A 570 -4.87 1.99 -39.09
CA PRO A 570 -5.03 0.66 -39.69
C PRO A 570 -6.49 0.23 -39.83
N SER A 571 -6.83 -0.43 -40.93
CA SER A 571 -8.20 -0.94 -41.19
C SER A 571 -8.70 -1.86 -40.06
N ARG A 572 -7.80 -2.58 -39.37
CA ARG A 572 -8.16 -3.40 -38.20
C ARG A 572 -8.75 -2.59 -37.05
N LEU A 573 -8.25 -1.38 -36.78
CA LEU A 573 -8.77 -0.51 -35.73
C LEU A 573 -10.14 0.03 -36.15
N LYS A 574 -10.24 0.59 -37.36
CA LYS A 574 -11.51 1.09 -37.93
C LYS A 574 -12.62 0.04 -37.91
N ASN A 575 -12.30 -1.17 -38.36
CA ASN A 575 -13.23 -2.30 -38.33
C ASN A 575 -13.59 -2.75 -36.90
N THR A 576 -12.64 -2.69 -35.96
CA THR A 576 -12.89 -3.00 -34.56
C THR A 576 -13.86 -2.01 -33.95
N ILE A 577 -13.68 -0.71 -34.15
CA ILE A 577 -14.60 0.34 -33.67
C ILE A 577 -16.01 0.06 -34.21
N LYS A 578 -16.18 -0.04 -35.53
CA LYS A 578 -17.48 -0.29 -36.17
C LYS A 578 -18.16 -1.57 -35.67
N ARG A 579 -17.42 -2.67 -35.57
CA ARG A 579 -17.95 -3.98 -35.16
C ARG A 579 -18.32 -4.00 -33.68
N LYS A 580 -17.53 -3.34 -32.82
CA LYS A 580 -17.74 -3.34 -31.37
C LYS A 580 -18.87 -2.39 -30.97
N SER A 581 -19.00 -1.24 -31.63
CA SER A 581 -20.18 -0.37 -31.47
C SER A 581 -21.47 -1.13 -31.80
N LYS A 582 -21.55 -1.80 -32.96
CA LYS A 582 -22.70 -2.67 -33.31
C LYS A 582 -22.97 -3.79 -32.31
N LYS A 583 -21.95 -4.23 -31.56
CA LYS A 583 -22.11 -5.28 -30.55
C LYS A 583 -22.65 -4.69 -29.24
N LEU A 584 -22.30 -3.45 -28.90
CA LEU A 584 -22.91 -2.72 -27.79
C LEU A 584 -24.37 -2.36 -28.10
N ASP A 585 -24.68 -1.93 -29.33
CA ASP A 585 -26.07 -1.64 -29.76
C ASP A 585 -27.01 -2.84 -29.55
N LYS A 586 -26.49 -4.06 -29.67
CA LYS A 586 -27.24 -5.30 -29.42
C LYS A 586 -27.35 -5.70 -27.95
N LEU A 587 -26.51 -5.13 -27.10
CA LEU A 587 -26.44 -5.48 -25.69
C LEU A 587 -27.40 -4.63 -24.86
N GLY A 588 -27.60 -3.37 -25.22
CA GLY A 588 -28.51 -2.44 -24.57
C GLY A 588 -28.19 -0.99 -24.93
N ASP A 589 -28.96 -0.06 -24.38
CA ASP A 589 -28.73 1.37 -24.58
C ASP A 589 -27.42 1.78 -23.92
N TRP A 590 -26.53 2.40 -24.69
CA TRP A 590 -25.24 2.87 -24.21
C TRP A 590 -25.00 4.33 -24.60
N SER A 591 -24.23 5.04 -23.76
CA SER A 591 -23.89 6.44 -23.97
C SER A 591 -22.47 6.72 -23.51
N ILE A 592 -21.88 7.80 -24.01
CA ILE A 592 -20.60 8.31 -23.53
C ILE A 592 -20.81 9.73 -23.03
N LYS A 593 -20.38 9.98 -21.79
CA LYS A 593 -20.29 11.32 -21.22
C LYS A 593 -18.83 11.71 -21.14
N ILE A 594 -18.48 12.85 -21.70
CA ILE A 594 -17.18 13.50 -21.46
C ILE A 594 -17.48 14.66 -20.52
N LEU A 595 -16.83 14.66 -19.36
CA LEU A 595 -17.07 15.67 -18.34
C LEU A 595 -16.68 17.07 -18.85
N ASP A 596 -17.63 18.00 -18.78
CA ASP A 596 -17.52 19.39 -19.22
C ASP A 596 -17.97 20.40 -18.15
N ASN A 597 -18.67 19.96 -17.09
CA ASN A 597 -19.09 20.77 -15.96
C ASN A 597 -18.34 20.38 -14.65
N PRO A 598 -17.68 21.32 -13.95
CA PRO A 598 -17.07 21.09 -12.65
C PRO A 598 -18.00 20.48 -11.58
N ASP A 599 -19.30 20.81 -11.59
CA ASP A 599 -20.27 20.32 -10.59
C ASP A 599 -20.47 18.79 -10.66
N ASP A 600 -20.23 18.20 -11.82
CA ASP A 600 -20.36 16.77 -12.07
C ASP A 600 -19.08 15.97 -11.74
N LEU A 601 -18.01 16.64 -11.30
CA LEU A 601 -16.70 16.02 -11.11
C LEU A 601 -16.71 14.90 -10.06
N ASP A 602 -17.31 15.14 -8.91
CA ASP A 602 -17.31 14.16 -7.80
C ASP A 602 -18.05 12.88 -8.19
N LYS A 603 -19.22 13.02 -8.81
CA LYS A 603 -19.99 11.90 -9.35
C LYS A 603 -19.23 11.15 -10.45
N SER A 604 -18.52 11.88 -11.31
CA SER A 604 -17.72 11.28 -12.37
C SER A 604 -16.50 10.53 -11.83
N LEU A 605 -15.89 11.02 -10.74
CA LEU A 605 -14.82 10.33 -10.04
C LEU A 605 -15.31 9.07 -9.31
N GLU A 606 -16.53 9.08 -8.78
CA GLU A 606 -17.16 7.87 -8.23
C GLU A 606 -17.29 6.79 -9.31
N SER A 607 -17.86 7.12 -10.47
CA SER A 607 -17.91 6.23 -11.64
C SER A 607 -16.53 5.75 -12.07
N TYR A 608 -15.52 6.63 -12.05
CA TYR A 608 -14.12 6.27 -12.32
C TYR A 608 -13.62 5.18 -11.37
N HIS A 609 -13.83 5.35 -10.05
CA HIS A 609 -13.36 4.37 -9.06
C HIS A 609 -14.11 3.05 -9.12
N ILE A 610 -15.43 3.07 -9.37
CA ILE A 610 -16.23 1.86 -9.58
C ILE A 610 -15.62 1.02 -10.70
N VAL A 611 -15.44 1.61 -11.88
CA VAL A 611 -14.91 0.91 -13.05
C VAL A 611 -13.46 0.49 -12.84
N TYR A 612 -12.64 1.35 -12.23
CA TYR A 612 -11.23 1.02 -11.97
C TYR A 612 -11.11 -0.21 -11.04
N ASN A 613 -11.93 -0.29 -9.99
CA ASN A 613 -11.93 -1.40 -9.04
C ASN A 613 -12.44 -2.72 -9.64
N GLN A 614 -13.28 -2.66 -10.67
CA GLN A 614 -13.79 -3.82 -11.42
C GLN A 614 -12.90 -4.21 -12.62
N SER A 615 -11.83 -3.44 -12.88
CA SER A 615 -10.94 -3.69 -14.00
C SER A 615 -9.89 -4.76 -13.72
N TRP A 616 -9.24 -5.27 -14.77
CA TRP A 616 -8.09 -6.17 -14.69
C TRP A 616 -6.83 -5.52 -14.06
N LYS A 617 -6.86 -4.21 -13.75
CA LYS A 617 -5.72 -3.49 -13.17
C LYS A 617 -5.59 -3.78 -11.67
N LYS A 618 -4.36 -3.67 -11.16
CA LYS A 618 -4.12 -3.66 -9.72
C LYS A 618 -4.83 -2.46 -9.09
N LEU A 619 -5.33 -2.62 -7.87
CA LEU A 619 -5.90 -1.54 -7.06
C LEU A 619 -5.02 -0.29 -7.12
N GLU A 620 -5.66 0.87 -7.33
CA GLU A 620 -4.98 2.16 -7.44
C GLU A 620 -4.22 2.45 -6.13
N PRO A 621 -2.87 2.55 -6.12
CA PRO A 621 -2.13 2.72 -4.88
C PRO A 621 -2.34 4.10 -4.24
N TYR A 622 -2.65 5.11 -5.05
CA TYR A 622 -2.82 6.50 -4.63
C TYR A 622 -4.12 7.10 -5.19
N PRO A 623 -5.30 6.64 -4.76
CA PRO A 623 -6.58 7.14 -5.28
C PRO A 623 -6.76 8.65 -5.02
N ALA A 624 -6.22 9.14 -3.90
CA ALA A 624 -6.19 10.57 -3.58
C ALA A 624 -5.39 11.39 -4.60
N PHE A 625 -4.30 10.84 -5.17
CA PHE A 625 -3.54 11.52 -6.21
C PHE A 625 -4.37 11.70 -7.49
N ILE A 626 -5.10 10.66 -7.91
CA ILE A 626 -5.97 10.73 -9.10
C ILE A 626 -7.09 11.76 -8.89
N ASN A 627 -7.74 11.74 -7.72
CA ASN A 627 -8.77 12.73 -7.40
C ASN A 627 -8.21 14.16 -7.37
N GLY A 628 -7.06 14.36 -6.72
CA GLY A 628 -6.39 15.66 -6.68
C GLY A 628 -5.97 16.14 -8.07
N LEU A 629 -5.45 15.24 -8.92
CA LEU A 629 -5.06 15.56 -10.29
C LEU A 629 -6.28 15.94 -11.13
N ALA A 630 -7.38 15.20 -11.01
CA ALA A 630 -8.62 15.50 -11.73
C ALA A 630 -9.20 16.86 -11.32
N ARG A 631 -9.21 17.19 -10.03
CA ARG A 631 -9.64 18.52 -9.54
C ARG A 631 -8.77 19.64 -10.10
N LEU A 632 -7.45 19.52 -9.97
CA LEU A 632 -6.51 20.52 -10.49
C LEU A 632 -6.64 20.69 -12.00
N ALA A 633 -6.81 19.59 -12.73
CA ALA A 633 -7.02 19.62 -14.17
C ALA A 633 -8.39 20.21 -14.53
N MET A 634 -9.44 19.99 -13.73
CA MET A 634 -10.74 20.62 -13.95
C MET A 634 -10.66 22.14 -13.76
N ASP A 635 -10.06 22.59 -12.66
CA ASP A 635 -9.89 24.02 -12.35
C ASP A 635 -9.10 24.78 -13.42
N SER A 636 -8.20 24.06 -14.11
CA SER A 636 -7.37 24.60 -15.20
C SER A 636 -7.95 24.33 -16.60
N ASN A 637 -9.16 23.76 -16.71
CA ASN A 637 -9.81 23.30 -17.95
C ASN A 637 -8.98 22.30 -18.79
N TRP A 638 -8.12 21.53 -18.15
CA TRP A 638 -7.30 20.48 -18.76
C TRP A 638 -7.97 19.10 -18.74
N LEU A 639 -8.94 18.87 -17.86
CA LEU A 639 -9.51 17.54 -17.68
C LEU A 639 -10.46 17.16 -18.82
N ARG A 640 -10.25 15.98 -19.41
CA ARG A 640 -11.27 15.28 -20.19
C ARG A 640 -11.48 13.89 -19.60
N LEU A 641 -12.48 13.77 -18.72
CA LEU A 641 -12.87 12.51 -18.09
C LEU A 641 -14.04 11.90 -18.86
N GLY A 642 -13.73 10.91 -19.71
CA GLY A 642 -14.74 10.17 -20.48
C GLY A 642 -15.24 8.95 -19.73
N ILE A 643 -16.54 8.72 -19.73
CA ILE A 643 -17.21 7.57 -19.12
C ILE A 643 -18.19 6.97 -20.13
N LEU A 644 -18.08 5.67 -20.37
CA LEU A 644 -19.03 4.90 -21.17
C LEU A 644 -20.01 4.19 -20.24
N TYR A 645 -21.29 4.47 -20.42
CA TYR A 645 -22.40 3.85 -19.69
C TYR A 645 -23.12 2.83 -20.57
N LEU A 646 -23.56 1.73 -19.97
CA LEU A 646 -24.48 0.75 -20.54
C LEU A 646 -25.65 0.59 -19.56
N GLU A 647 -26.87 0.92 -19.97
CA GLU A 647 -28.06 0.92 -19.11
C GLU A 647 -27.85 1.70 -17.80
N SER A 648 -27.18 2.86 -17.89
CA SER A 648 -26.76 3.71 -16.75
C SER A 648 -25.63 3.16 -15.87
N ASN A 649 -25.11 1.96 -16.13
CA ASN A 649 -23.95 1.42 -15.42
C ASN A 649 -22.64 1.87 -16.11
N PRO A 650 -21.68 2.47 -15.40
CA PRO A 650 -20.40 2.82 -15.99
C PRO A 650 -19.60 1.54 -16.24
N ILE A 651 -19.14 1.32 -17.48
CA ILE A 651 -18.39 0.11 -17.87
C ILE A 651 -16.99 0.40 -18.42
N ALA A 652 -16.69 1.65 -18.78
CA ALA A 652 -15.34 2.10 -19.12
C ALA A 652 -15.11 3.57 -18.76
N VAL A 653 -13.88 3.89 -18.35
CA VAL A 653 -13.45 5.25 -17.99
C VAL A 653 -12.08 5.58 -18.55
N GLN A 654 -11.89 6.83 -18.93
CA GLN A 654 -10.62 7.37 -19.38
C GLN A 654 -10.40 8.78 -18.85
N LEU A 655 -9.23 9.01 -18.24
CA LEU A 655 -8.79 10.33 -17.77
C LEU A 655 -7.71 10.84 -18.71
N TRP A 656 -8.02 11.94 -19.40
CA TRP A 656 -7.11 12.63 -20.32
C TRP A 656 -6.83 14.03 -19.79
N LEU A 657 -5.64 14.54 -20.10
CA LEU A 657 -5.23 15.91 -19.78
C LEU A 657 -4.94 16.64 -21.09
N VAL A 658 -5.49 17.84 -21.29
CA VAL A 658 -5.28 18.65 -22.50
C VAL A 658 -4.57 19.95 -22.12
N ARG A 659 -3.43 20.23 -22.75
CA ARG A 659 -2.64 21.46 -22.52
C ARG A 659 -1.75 21.75 -23.73
N ASP A 660 -1.56 23.01 -24.08
CA ASP A 660 -0.63 23.48 -25.13
C ASP A 660 -0.78 22.65 -26.43
N GLU A 661 -2.03 22.54 -26.90
CA GLU A 661 -2.47 21.76 -28.08
C GLU A 661 -2.21 20.25 -28.03
N THR A 662 -1.81 19.71 -26.87
CA THR A 662 -1.50 18.29 -26.69
C THR A 662 -2.50 17.62 -25.76
N ALA A 663 -3.07 16.49 -26.16
CA ALA A 663 -3.84 15.62 -25.27
C ALA A 663 -3.00 14.43 -24.77
N TYR A 664 -2.95 14.24 -23.45
CA TYR A 664 -2.24 13.16 -22.77
C TYR A 664 -3.22 12.11 -22.27
N ILE A 665 -3.09 10.87 -22.75
CA ILE A 665 -3.93 9.74 -22.33
C ILE A 665 -3.39 9.18 -21.02
N TYR A 666 -3.90 9.69 -19.90
CA TYR A 666 -3.30 9.45 -18.57
C TYR A 666 -3.69 8.10 -17.96
N LYS A 667 -4.99 7.78 -17.97
CA LYS A 667 -5.52 6.52 -17.42
C LYS A 667 -6.67 6.01 -18.28
N LEU A 668 -6.72 4.68 -18.40
CA LEU A 668 -7.81 3.95 -19.05
C LEU A 668 -8.14 2.73 -18.19
N ALA A 669 -9.41 2.55 -17.86
CA ALA A 669 -9.92 1.34 -17.23
C ALA A 669 -11.27 0.95 -17.86
N TYR A 670 -11.59 -0.33 -17.80
CA TYR A 670 -12.91 -0.87 -18.13
C TYR A 670 -13.20 -2.08 -17.25
N ASP A 671 -14.47 -2.35 -17.01
CA ASP A 671 -14.92 -3.53 -16.28
C ASP A 671 -14.59 -4.80 -17.10
N ASP A 672 -13.84 -5.74 -16.49
CA ASP A 672 -13.36 -6.95 -17.17
C ASP A 672 -14.52 -7.82 -17.69
N ALA A 673 -15.71 -7.73 -17.09
CA ALA A 673 -16.91 -8.42 -17.57
C ALA A 673 -17.26 -8.02 -19.01
N TYR A 674 -16.94 -6.79 -19.41
CA TYR A 674 -17.26 -6.24 -20.74
C TYR A 674 -16.06 -6.24 -21.70
N LYS A 675 -14.94 -6.89 -21.38
CA LYS A 675 -13.73 -6.91 -22.24
C LYS A 675 -14.00 -7.35 -23.68
N ASN A 676 -14.95 -8.27 -23.86
CA ASN A 676 -15.35 -8.81 -25.17
C ASN A 676 -16.09 -7.80 -26.06
N TYR A 677 -16.43 -6.62 -25.53
CA TYR A 677 -17.06 -5.50 -26.23
C TYR A 677 -16.08 -4.35 -26.49
N SER A 678 -14.84 -4.45 -26.00
CA SER A 678 -13.78 -3.45 -26.19
C SER A 678 -14.22 -2.01 -25.86
N PRO A 679 -14.89 -1.77 -24.71
CA PRO A 679 -15.46 -0.45 -24.39
C PRO A 679 -14.38 0.62 -24.27
N GLY A 680 -13.16 0.26 -23.85
CA GLY A 680 -12.01 1.17 -23.88
C GLY A 680 -11.66 1.68 -25.28
N THR A 681 -11.72 0.85 -26.32
CA THR A 681 -11.44 1.25 -27.71
C THR A 681 -12.48 2.22 -28.23
N ILE A 682 -13.75 1.98 -27.92
CA ILE A 682 -14.87 2.85 -28.31
C ILE A 682 -14.76 4.20 -27.61
N LEU A 683 -14.44 4.18 -26.31
CA LEU A 683 -14.24 5.39 -25.53
C LEU A 683 -13.02 6.21 -26.01
N THR A 684 -11.90 5.56 -26.37
CA THR A 684 -10.74 6.24 -26.96
C THR A 684 -11.11 6.89 -28.29
N HIS A 685 -11.88 6.23 -29.16
CA HIS A 685 -12.32 6.81 -30.44
C HIS A 685 -13.09 8.12 -30.22
N LYS A 686 -14.03 8.13 -29.26
CA LYS A 686 -14.86 9.29 -28.98
C LYS A 686 -14.11 10.42 -28.28
N LEU A 687 -13.18 10.09 -27.37
CA LEU A 687 -12.30 11.10 -26.78
C LEU A 687 -11.36 11.71 -27.83
N MET A 688 -10.79 10.91 -28.75
CA MET A 688 -9.99 11.44 -29.88
C MET A 688 -10.80 12.42 -30.74
N GLU A 689 -12.03 12.05 -31.11
CA GLU A 689 -12.93 12.93 -31.86
C GLU A 689 -13.16 14.25 -31.11
N HIS A 690 -13.47 14.16 -29.82
CA HIS A 690 -13.70 15.33 -28.98
C HIS A 690 -12.48 16.24 -28.90
N VAL A 691 -11.31 15.72 -28.53
CA VAL A 691 -10.12 16.57 -28.34
C VAL A 691 -9.65 17.20 -29.66
N VAL A 692 -9.77 16.50 -30.79
CA VAL A 692 -9.36 17.04 -32.09
C VAL A 692 -10.37 18.06 -32.61
N SER A 693 -11.66 17.75 -32.54
CA SER A 693 -12.70 18.59 -33.14
C SER A 693 -13.21 19.72 -32.23
N ARG A 694 -13.13 19.57 -30.91
CA ARG A 694 -13.59 20.58 -29.93
C ARG A 694 -12.42 21.31 -29.26
N ASP A 695 -11.42 20.58 -28.79
CA ASP A 695 -10.28 21.17 -28.08
C ASP A 695 -9.15 21.63 -29.04
N ALA A 696 -9.31 21.37 -30.34
CA ALA A 696 -8.36 21.73 -31.40
C ALA A 696 -6.93 21.22 -31.12
N VAL A 697 -6.80 20.03 -30.52
CA VAL A 697 -5.47 19.46 -30.24
C VAL A 697 -4.79 19.05 -31.54
N SER A 698 -3.53 19.47 -31.71
CA SER A 698 -2.68 19.13 -32.83
C SER A 698 -1.80 17.91 -32.54
N LYS A 699 -1.69 17.49 -31.26
CA LYS A 699 -0.86 16.37 -30.79
C LYS A 699 -1.57 15.50 -29.77
N VAL A 700 -1.24 14.20 -29.75
CA VAL A 700 -1.72 13.26 -28.72
C VAL A 700 -0.59 12.37 -28.24
N ASP A 701 -0.47 12.19 -26.93
CA ASP A 701 0.60 11.41 -26.30
C ASP A 701 0.02 10.32 -25.38
N PHE A 702 0.39 9.06 -25.64
CA PHE A 702 -0.04 7.85 -24.90
C PHE A 702 0.87 7.52 -23.70
N LEU A 703 1.73 8.46 -23.32
CA LEU A 703 2.62 8.41 -22.16
C LEU A 703 3.44 7.11 -22.14
N THR A 704 3.60 6.47 -20.99
CA THR A 704 4.47 5.30 -20.82
C THR A 704 3.75 3.99 -21.13
N GLY A 705 4.46 3.04 -21.75
CA GLY A 705 4.04 1.64 -21.89
C GLY A 705 4.29 1.05 -23.28
N ASP A 706 4.60 -0.24 -23.30
CA ASP A 706 5.08 -0.98 -24.47
C ASP A 706 3.95 -1.79 -25.15
N GLU A 707 2.68 -1.52 -24.82
CA GLU A 707 1.55 -2.31 -25.31
C GLU A 707 1.31 -2.11 -26.81
N ALA A 708 1.30 -3.22 -27.56
CA ALA A 708 1.22 -3.21 -29.03
C ALA A 708 -0.04 -2.52 -29.59
N PHE A 709 -1.16 -2.50 -28.86
CA PHE A 709 -2.39 -1.86 -29.32
C PHE A 709 -2.26 -0.33 -29.43
N LYS A 710 -1.32 0.31 -28.71
CA LYS A 710 -1.09 1.75 -28.81
C LYS A 710 -0.60 2.17 -30.19
N LEU A 711 0.10 1.27 -30.91
CA LEU A 711 0.51 1.46 -32.30
C LEU A 711 -0.66 1.49 -33.28
N ASP A 712 -1.84 1.02 -32.87
CA ASP A 712 -3.05 1.22 -33.68
C ASP A 712 -3.54 2.66 -33.63
N TRP A 713 -3.19 3.39 -32.57
CA TRP A 713 -3.61 4.76 -32.33
C TRP A 713 -2.54 5.80 -32.64
N MET A 714 -1.25 5.42 -32.63
CA MET A 714 -0.11 6.35 -32.75
C MET A 714 0.85 5.96 -33.87
N SER A 715 1.30 6.94 -34.66
CA SER A 715 2.31 6.72 -35.73
C SER A 715 3.75 6.79 -35.23
N SER A 716 4.00 7.54 -34.16
CA SER A 716 5.34 7.83 -33.67
C SER A 716 5.60 7.16 -32.33
N SER A 717 6.88 6.88 -32.06
CA SER A 717 7.29 6.37 -30.76
C SER A 717 8.74 6.72 -30.47
N ARG A 718 9.04 6.95 -29.19
CA ARG A 718 10.40 7.21 -28.69
C ARG A 718 10.68 6.32 -27.47
N ASN A 719 11.95 5.99 -27.27
CA ASN A 719 12.36 5.33 -26.04
C ASN A 719 12.46 6.36 -24.92
N LEU A 720 11.98 5.99 -23.74
CA LEU A 720 12.25 6.69 -22.50
C LEU A 720 13.29 5.90 -21.71
N GLU A 721 14.36 6.59 -21.35
CA GLU A 721 15.52 6.02 -20.71
C GLU A 721 15.74 6.65 -19.34
N GLY A 722 16.68 6.10 -18.58
CA GLY A 722 17.21 6.69 -17.37
C GLY A 722 18.71 6.87 -17.47
N ILE A 723 19.23 7.84 -16.74
CA ILE A 723 20.67 8.03 -16.54
C ILE A 723 21.03 7.77 -15.08
N GLN A 724 22.07 6.98 -14.88
CA GLN A 724 22.69 6.71 -13.59
C GLN A 724 24.08 7.31 -13.55
N ILE A 725 24.27 8.34 -12.73
CA ILE A 725 25.56 8.98 -12.45
C ILE A 725 26.09 8.42 -11.13
N VAL A 726 27.35 8.01 -11.04
CA VAL A 726 27.88 7.28 -9.87
C VAL A 726 29.01 8.03 -9.18
N ASN A 727 29.00 8.01 -7.84
CA ASN A 727 30.08 8.57 -7.03
C ASN A 727 31.19 7.54 -6.84
N ARG A 728 32.26 7.63 -7.63
CA ARG A 728 33.40 6.71 -7.53
C ARG A 728 34.22 6.88 -6.24
N ARG A 729 33.99 7.94 -5.46
CA ARG A 729 34.69 8.21 -4.20
C ARG A 729 34.13 7.39 -3.03
N THR A 730 32.93 6.82 -3.15
CA THR A 730 32.39 5.91 -2.14
C THR A 730 32.60 4.45 -2.56
N LEU A 731 32.81 3.54 -1.60
CA LEU A 731 32.97 2.12 -1.89
C LEU A 731 31.75 1.53 -2.61
N VAL A 732 30.55 1.97 -2.20
CA VAL A 732 29.28 1.55 -2.80
C VAL A 732 29.15 2.08 -4.23
N GLY A 733 29.45 3.37 -4.46
CA GLY A 733 29.39 3.97 -5.79
C GLY A 733 30.45 3.43 -6.75
N LEU A 734 31.65 3.09 -6.25
CA LEU A 734 32.66 2.34 -7.02
C LEU A 734 32.16 0.95 -7.42
N GLY A 735 31.49 0.24 -6.52
CA GLY A 735 30.86 -1.05 -6.83
C GLY A 735 29.79 -0.92 -7.94
N LEU A 736 28.96 0.13 -7.89
CA LEU A 736 27.98 0.42 -8.94
C LEU A 736 28.65 0.75 -10.28
N TYR A 737 29.73 1.54 -10.25
CA TYR A 737 30.53 1.86 -11.43
C TYR A 737 31.05 0.59 -12.11
N LEU A 738 31.76 -0.27 -11.37
CA LEU A 738 32.35 -1.51 -11.90
C LEU A 738 31.28 -2.43 -12.50
N ARG A 739 30.13 -2.54 -11.84
CA ARG A 739 29.00 -3.32 -12.33
C ARG A 739 28.48 -2.79 -13.66
N ASN A 740 28.29 -1.47 -13.78
CA ASN A 740 27.76 -0.89 -15.01
C ASN A 740 28.75 -1.03 -16.17
N VAL A 741 30.05 -0.83 -15.92
CA VAL A 741 31.12 -1.11 -16.89
C VAL A 741 31.07 -2.57 -17.35
N ALA A 742 30.99 -3.52 -16.41
CA ALA A 742 30.87 -4.94 -16.73
C ALA A 742 29.60 -5.25 -17.57
N SER A 743 28.48 -4.60 -17.25
CA SER A 743 27.24 -4.72 -18.02
C SER A 743 27.36 -4.18 -19.45
N GLU A 744 28.04 -3.05 -19.65
CA GLU A 744 28.29 -2.49 -20.99
C GLU A 744 29.24 -3.37 -21.80
N LEU A 745 30.30 -3.88 -21.18
CA LEU A 745 31.22 -4.84 -21.80
C LEU A 745 30.49 -6.12 -22.23
N LYS A 746 29.64 -6.67 -21.35
CA LYS A 746 28.81 -7.83 -21.68
C LYS A 746 27.88 -7.56 -22.86
N LYS A 747 27.24 -6.39 -22.91
CA LYS A 747 26.40 -5.98 -24.06
C LYS A 747 27.23 -5.91 -25.34
N LYS A 748 28.40 -5.26 -25.31
CA LYS A 748 29.32 -5.18 -26.45
C LYS A 748 29.74 -6.56 -26.96
N LEU A 749 30.13 -7.48 -26.07
CA LEU A 749 30.51 -8.84 -26.42
C LEU A 749 29.35 -9.65 -27.02
N LEU A 750 28.13 -9.47 -26.51
CA LEU A 750 26.93 -10.12 -27.04
C LEU A 750 26.52 -9.56 -28.42
N THR A 751 26.70 -8.26 -28.67
CA THR A 751 26.48 -7.68 -30.00
C THR A 751 27.56 -8.10 -31.01
N VAL A 752 28.81 -8.29 -30.57
CA VAL A 752 29.89 -8.81 -31.43
C VAL A 752 29.67 -10.28 -31.79
N LYS A 753 29.17 -11.11 -30.85
CA LYS A 753 28.86 -12.53 -31.12
C LYS A 753 27.64 -12.75 -32.03
N ASN A 754 26.69 -11.81 -32.07
CA ASN A 754 25.44 -12.00 -32.80
C ASN A 754 25.38 -11.29 -34.16
N GLY A 755 26.42 -10.56 -34.57
CA GLY A 755 26.43 -9.72 -35.77
C GLY A 755 25.34 -8.62 -35.77
N PRO A 756 25.42 -7.60 -36.64
CA PRO A 756 24.31 -6.67 -36.78
C PRO A 756 23.12 -7.41 -37.40
N LYS A 757 22.09 -7.70 -36.61
CA LYS A 757 20.79 -8.06 -37.18
C LYS A 757 20.29 -6.86 -37.98
N ARG A 758 20.39 -6.94 -39.32
CA ARG A 758 19.57 -6.11 -40.22
C ARG A 758 18.12 -6.33 -39.78
N VAL A 759 17.53 -5.31 -39.17
CA VAL A 759 16.08 -5.21 -39.05
C VAL A 759 15.60 -4.97 -40.48
N LEU A 760 15.26 -6.04 -41.19
CA LEU A 760 14.51 -5.96 -42.43
C LEU A 760 13.14 -5.41 -42.07
N ILE A 761 12.92 -4.14 -42.40
CA ILE A 761 11.58 -3.61 -42.63
C ILE A 761 11.05 -4.45 -43.81
N PRO A 762 9.90 -5.12 -43.71
CA PRO A 762 9.35 -5.80 -44.87
C PRO A 762 8.92 -4.74 -45.87
N ASP A 763 9.58 -4.71 -47.03
CA ASP A 763 9.10 -3.99 -48.20
C ASP A 763 7.69 -4.49 -48.55
N ARG A 764 6.77 -3.54 -48.69
CA ARG A 764 5.46 -3.78 -49.30
C ARG A 764 5.68 -3.89 -50.81
N GLU A 765 5.61 -5.09 -51.36
CA GLU A 765 4.99 -5.30 -52.68
C GLU A 765 4.84 -6.79 -53.05
N SER A 766 3.70 -7.06 -53.70
CA SER A 766 3.36 -8.26 -54.49
C SER A 766 3.12 -9.60 -53.78
N ALA A 767 1.85 -9.97 -53.64
CA ALA A 767 1.38 -11.34 -53.84
C ALA A 767 -0.13 -11.33 -54.10
N SER A 768 -0.50 -10.98 -55.32
CA SER A 768 -1.61 -11.61 -56.02
C SER A 768 -1.32 -13.11 -56.12
N GLY A 769 -2.27 -13.98 -55.72
CA GLY A 769 -2.04 -15.42 -55.81
C GLY A 769 -3.15 -16.26 -55.19
N LYS A 770 -4.02 -16.77 -56.06
CA LYS A 770 -5.17 -17.67 -55.88
C LYS A 770 -4.94 -18.94 -55.04
N ALA A 771 -6.10 -19.55 -54.75
CA ALA A 771 -6.41 -20.97 -54.48
C ALA A 771 -6.19 -21.42 -53.03
N GLN A 772 -7.15 -22.02 -52.33
CA GLN A 772 -8.39 -22.73 -52.69
C GLN A 772 -9.41 -22.53 -51.56
#